data_AF-A0A9Q9DW51-F1
#
_entry.id   AF-A0A9Q9DW51-F1
#
_cell.length_a   1.000
_cell.length_b   1.000
_cell.length_c   1.000
_cell.angle_alpha   90.00
_cell.angle_beta   90.00
_cell.angle_gamma   90.00
#
_symmetry.space_group_name_H-M   'P 1'
#
loop_
_entity.id
_entity.type
_entity.pdbx_description
1 polymer ?
#
loop_
_entity_poly.entity_id
_entity_poly.type
_entity_poly.pdbx_seq_one_letter_code
_entity_poly.pdbx_strand_id
1 'polypeptide(L)'
;MGLPDKIETRLFINGEFVESSNGKTFDIVNPSTLKLVAKVHEASEQDTDNAVAAAKAAFPAWSQLSPDQRGQYFKKLAKLIRENNDELAALEASSMGRPVGQFFDAHMAAAKWERYAECGYNVQGTTSVQTPGFVNMTIRQPYGVVAGIIPWNVPLFFLSSKLAPALIVGNTVVLKSSEKAPLTSAKIASLVQQAGFPPGVINIITGFGNVSGSVLSHHMDVRALSFTGSSRTGRIIQEAAAKSNLKQVYLELGGKSPAVIFEDADLEKAVKETAHSIQWNSGQVCMANSRIYVQNTVADKYIELFKQYFESEVKMGDPLAAPQDGVNHGPQADGAQHKTVLAYLESGKQSGGELITGGGAPPGREGYFIQPTIFKNTPEDAKIMKEEIFGPVVNINVFNSEDEALAKANASEFGLYASVYTKNIDRALRFAKGLEAGTVGVNCTSPVPGPCRYCARTGAVCTIATPRRKRPYYHVTEEEYQCAMRILEHFFPGRELNLQSLRTIAKAIKDGTFQAEPILHTEALFATTHASPEDGDSVDNGEEQDVQELHEPLGCMMKDSLGKFRYVGAHSEIPFNAAVATLGMQRKDPSIIPTPKVGAYPPTLPVASPSTDSGAEESYYLPSRQLCDIYISRFLEDVHCTYWLYPVEALLHRVDNTYSESAPSSSSSWMCSLYTIFAIGAANYAGANGNSPPPDWPAALDTKTSEDYLALAKQLIPTVYDEADIDSIRAMAIMSLAMENLCSRVSAYLYMGASVQMAFSLGLHRDQVAESATALDREEQRRIWWTLFQLDQEISSRGGSPTVIDERFTKVTTPMPSEQVVYPGLHTPLSWMATSVSLCRLKREIIQAVYMERASNSISFSTVSNSLLLLQKWHRQMPAHLKFDVPAPPTYRRAIAVLHLQHWSTVILLTRPFLLYLVIRYGALASSKKIWFERMGKTCIDAAQKSVTILTQMSSTGTLSSLTAFDSTCILRLIIIFILAYSHTRLSQYSEQIWSLMKLINGMEQIGFTKMVSQETPLRLAELGVPEHPQDNVGDNHAPIHLDDATIAQLWGNWDPNFMTPLQTQQSLDLTFDDSGAFDINTEILAFTNLDDSIAIDPSHAYPQYGVQ
;
A
#
# COMPACT_ATOMS: atom_id res chain seq x y z
N MET A 1 30.32 -28.22 17.29
CA MET A 1 30.63 -26.78 17.19
C MET A 1 31.62 -26.45 18.28
N GLY A 2 32.57 -25.56 18.05
CA GLY A 2 33.60 -25.24 19.02
C GLY A 2 34.16 -23.85 18.77
N LEU A 3 34.76 -23.27 19.80
CA LEU A 3 35.51 -22.03 19.67
C LEU A 3 36.72 -22.24 18.73
N PRO A 4 37.11 -21.21 17.96
CA PRO A 4 38.32 -21.28 17.15
C PRO A 4 39.57 -21.33 18.04
N ASP A 5 40.66 -21.93 17.53
CA ASP A 5 41.94 -22.05 18.25
C ASP A 5 42.54 -20.68 18.64
N LYS A 6 42.23 -19.64 17.85
CA LYS A 6 42.59 -18.25 18.12
C LYS A 6 41.36 -17.38 17.97
N ILE A 7 41.05 -16.63 19.01
CA ILE A 7 39.96 -15.64 19.04
C ILE A 7 40.61 -14.26 18.87
N GLU A 8 40.14 -13.48 17.91
CA GLU A 8 40.56 -12.08 17.77
C GLU A 8 39.93 -11.24 18.88
N THR A 9 40.76 -10.47 19.59
CA THR A 9 40.37 -9.72 20.79
C THR A 9 40.85 -8.27 20.80
N ARG A 10 41.56 -7.85 19.75
CA ARG A 10 42.07 -6.49 19.55
C ARG A 10 40.99 -5.56 19.03
N LEU A 11 41.26 -4.26 19.13
CA LEU A 11 40.41 -3.20 18.60
C LEU A 11 40.57 -3.13 17.07
N PHE A 12 39.50 -2.85 16.34
CA PHE A 12 39.55 -2.63 14.89
C PHE A 12 39.43 -1.14 14.58
N ILE A 13 40.56 -0.51 14.28
CA ILE A 13 40.66 0.93 14.06
C ILE A 13 41.36 1.17 12.74
N ASN A 14 40.75 1.98 11.88
CA ASN A 14 41.31 2.36 10.59
C ASN A 14 41.75 1.16 9.72
N GLY A 15 40.95 0.08 9.70
CA GLY A 15 41.25 -1.11 8.90
C GLY A 15 42.26 -2.09 9.52
N GLU A 16 42.80 -1.78 10.70
CA GLU A 16 43.85 -2.55 11.37
C GLU A 16 43.40 -3.08 12.75
N PHE A 17 43.97 -4.22 13.16
CA PHE A 17 43.78 -4.78 14.50
C PHE A 17 44.87 -4.30 15.44
N VAL A 18 44.50 -3.47 16.41
CA VAL A 18 45.43 -2.81 17.34
C VAL A 18 45.16 -3.19 18.79
N GLU A 19 46.23 -3.31 19.57
CA GLU A 19 46.12 -3.43 21.02
C GLU A 19 45.63 -2.11 21.63
N SER A 20 45.08 -2.18 22.85
CA SER A 20 44.75 -0.98 23.63
C SER A 20 46.00 -0.12 23.84
N SER A 21 45.91 1.19 23.58
CA SER A 21 47.06 2.11 23.72
C SER A 21 47.60 2.22 25.14
N ASN A 22 46.83 1.87 26.17
CA ASN A 22 47.30 1.79 27.55
C ASN A 22 47.54 0.35 28.05
N GLY A 23 47.47 -0.64 27.14
CA GLY A 23 47.71 -2.06 27.42
C GLY A 23 46.63 -2.76 28.24
N LYS A 24 45.50 -2.10 28.57
CA LYS A 24 44.46 -2.70 29.40
C LYS A 24 43.67 -3.78 28.65
N THR A 25 43.28 -4.79 29.42
CA THR A 25 42.42 -5.89 28.98
C THR A 25 41.43 -6.25 30.07
N PHE A 26 40.29 -6.84 29.70
CA PHE A 26 39.34 -7.47 30.62
C PHE A 26 39.05 -8.91 30.24
N ASP A 27 38.67 -9.72 31.22
CA ASP A 27 38.43 -11.15 31.05
C ASP A 27 36.98 -11.42 30.61
N ILE A 28 36.81 -12.26 29.60
CA ILE A 28 35.53 -12.90 29.27
C ILE A 28 35.51 -14.28 29.91
N VAL A 29 34.57 -14.49 30.82
CA VAL A 29 34.38 -15.76 31.54
C VAL A 29 33.10 -16.41 31.06
N ASN A 30 33.16 -17.69 30.69
CA ASN A 30 31.98 -18.40 30.23
C ASN A 30 30.98 -18.56 31.39
N PRO A 31 29.75 -18.04 31.27
CA PRO A 31 28.80 -18.01 32.39
C PRO A 31 28.23 -19.38 32.76
N SER A 32 28.40 -20.41 31.91
CA SER A 32 27.95 -21.78 32.19
C SER A 32 29.00 -22.63 32.90
N THR A 33 30.29 -22.34 32.69
CA THR A 33 31.41 -23.14 33.23
C THR A 33 32.32 -22.36 34.17
N LEU A 34 32.16 -21.04 34.26
CA LEU A 34 32.98 -20.12 35.06
C LEU A 34 34.47 -20.10 34.68
N LYS A 35 34.81 -20.62 33.49
CA LYS A 35 36.18 -20.66 32.95
C LYS A 35 36.46 -19.45 32.07
N LEU A 36 37.72 -18.99 32.08
CA LEU A 36 38.20 -17.94 31.19
C LEU A 36 38.11 -18.39 29.72
N VAL A 37 37.52 -17.54 28.87
CA VAL A 37 37.41 -17.73 27.42
C VAL A 37 38.48 -16.94 26.69
N ALA A 38 38.58 -15.64 26.97
CA ALA A 38 39.49 -14.73 26.28
C ALA A 38 39.82 -13.50 27.13
N LYS A 39 40.98 -12.89 26.85
CA LYS A 39 41.34 -11.55 27.35
C LYS A 39 41.15 -10.53 26.24
N VAL A 40 40.24 -9.59 26.44
CA VAL A 40 39.80 -8.62 25.45
C VAL A 40 40.40 -7.26 25.72
N HIS A 41 40.93 -6.60 24.68
CA HIS A 41 41.51 -5.27 24.82
C HIS A 41 40.44 -4.23 25.17
N GLU A 42 40.73 -3.39 26.16
CA GLU A 42 39.86 -2.32 26.61
C GLU A 42 40.22 -1.02 25.90
N ALA A 43 39.35 -0.51 25.03
CA ALA A 43 39.53 0.78 24.39
C ALA A 43 39.60 1.89 25.45
N SER A 44 40.72 2.59 25.46
CA SER A 44 40.92 3.80 26.23
C SER A 44 40.23 5.00 25.57
N GLU A 45 40.29 6.16 26.23
CA GLU A 45 39.91 7.44 25.65
C GLU A 45 40.72 7.72 24.36
N GLN A 46 42.04 7.54 24.40
CA GLN A 46 42.90 7.73 23.23
C GLN A 46 42.54 6.81 22.07
N ASP A 47 42.20 5.54 22.34
CA ASP A 47 41.79 4.61 21.28
C ASP A 47 40.44 5.02 20.67
N THR A 48 39.54 5.54 21.51
CA THR A 48 38.23 6.04 21.07
C THR A 48 38.40 7.28 20.19
N ASP A 49 39.26 8.22 20.58
CA ASP A 49 39.60 9.40 19.79
C ASP A 49 40.25 9.03 18.46
N ASN A 50 41.18 8.05 18.47
CA ASN A 50 41.81 7.53 17.26
C ASN A 50 40.77 6.92 16.30
N ALA A 51 39.78 6.18 16.82
CA ALA A 51 38.71 5.61 16.02
C ALA A 51 37.80 6.70 15.42
N VAL A 52 37.47 7.74 16.18
CA VAL A 52 36.68 8.88 15.69
C VAL A 52 37.46 9.68 14.65
N ALA A 53 38.76 9.90 14.86
CA ALA A 53 39.63 10.56 13.90
C ALA A 53 39.72 9.79 12.57
N ALA A 54 39.85 8.46 12.63
CA ALA A 54 39.84 7.59 11.45
C ALA A 54 38.49 7.66 10.71
N ALA A 55 37.38 7.59 11.43
CA ALA A 55 36.05 7.74 10.86
C ALA A 55 35.84 9.09 10.17
N LYS A 56 36.33 10.17 10.79
CA LYS A 56 36.26 11.53 10.25
C LYS A 56 37.10 11.67 8.98
N ALA A 57 38.30 11.09 8.95
CA ALA A 57 39.18 11.10 7.79
C ALA A 57 38.60 10.31 6.59
N ALA A 58 37.91 9.20 6.84
CA ALA A 58 37.32 8.36 5.80
C ALA A 58 36.00 8.93 5.21
N PHE A 59 35.30 9.79 5.96
CA PHE A 59 33.97 10.28 5.62
C PHE A 59 33.85 10.97 4.24
N PRO A 60 34.76 11.89 3.84
CA PRO A 60 34.66 12.56 2.55
C PRO A 60 34.64 11.57 1.38
N ALA A 61 35.55 10.58 1.35
CA ALA A 61 35.60 9.61 0.26
C ALA A 61 34.38 8.67 0.26
N TRP A 62 33.95 8.22 1.44
CA TRP A 62 32.83 7.28 1.57
C TRP A 62 31.46 7.90 1.21
N SER A 63 31.24 9.15 1.62
CA SER A 63 29.99 9.87 1.37
C SER A 63 29.75 10.21 -0.10
N GLN A 64 30.82 10.32 -0.90
CA GLN A 64 30.75 10.60 -2.35
C GLN A 64 30.41 9.37 -3.19
N LEU A 65 30.52 8.17 -2.64
CA LEU A 65 30.06 6.97 -3.34
C LEU A 65 28.55 7.02 -3.55
N SER A 66 28.05 6.41 -4.61
CA SER A 66 26.62 6.19 -4.78
C SER A 66 26.12 5.05 -3.87
N PRO A 67 24.81 4.98 -3.57
CA PRO A 67 24.26 3.88 -2.78
C PRO A 67 24.57 2.48 -3.34
N ASP A 68 24.58 2.28 -4.66
CA ASP A 68 24.95 1.00 -5.29
C ASP A 68 26.42 0.63 -5.03
N GLN A 69 27.35 1.57 -5.15
CA GLN A 69 28.78 1.36 -4.89
C GLN A 69 29.00 0.95 -3.42
N ARG A 70 28.30 1.60 -2.49
CA ARG A 70 28.31 1.20 -1.07
C ARG A 70 27.68 -0.17 -0.85
N GLY A 71 26.57 -0.46 -1.54
CA GLY A 71 25.84 -1.72 -1.47
C GLY A 71 26.67 -2.95 -1.83
N GLN A 72 27.69 -2.82 -2.69
CA GLN A 72 28.58 -3.92 -3.03
C GLN A 72 29.35 -4.48 -1.82
N TYR A 73 29.81 -3.60 -0.91
CA TYR A 73 30.47 -4.02 0.33
C TYR A 73 29.51 -4.73 1.28
N PHE A 74 28.25 -4.26 1.32
CA PHE A 74 27.20 -4.82 2.18
C PHE A 74 26.85 -6.24 1.75
N LYS A 75 26.67 -6.48 0.45
CA LYS A 75 26.39 -7.82 -0.11
C LYS A 75 27.54 -8.80 0.20
N LYS A 76 28.80 -8.37 0.09
CA LYS A 76 29.98 -9.19 0.46
C LYS A 76 29.99 -9.51 1.95
N LEU A 77 29.77 -8.52 2.82
CA LEU A 77 29.73 -8.73 4.27
C LEU A 77 28.58 -9.64 4.68
N ALA A 78 27.38 -9.48 4.09
CA ALA A 78 26.23 -10.33 4.35
C ALA A 78 26.53 -11.81 4.04
N LYS A 79 27.19 -12.09 2.91
CA LYS A 79 27.66 -13.44 2.56
C LYS A 79 28.62 -13.99 3.62
N LEU A 80 29.66 -13.23 3.98
CA LEU A 80 30.67 -13.65 4.95
C LEU A 80 30.05 -13.93 6.33
N ILE A 81 29.09 -13.11 6.77
CA ILE A 81 28.37 -13.32 8.04
C ILE A 81 27.66 -14.67 8.06
N ARG A 82 26.97 -15.04 6.98
CA ARG A 82 26.29 -16.36 6.89
C ARG A 82 27.27 -17.51 6.91
N GLU A 83 28.36 -17.39 6.17
CA GLU A 83 29.39 -18.42 6.08
C GLU A 83 30.06 -18.68 7.44
N ASN A 84 30.00 -17.73 8.36
CA ASN A 84 30.57 -17.81 9.71
C ASN A 84 29.50 -18.01 10.81
N ASN A 85 28.27 -18.40 10.48
CA ASN A 85 27.17 -18.55 11.46
C ASN A 85 27.57 -19.38 12.69
N ASP A 86 28.15 -20.56 12.48
CA ASP A 86 28.44 -21.50 13.56
C ASP A 86 29.54 -20.97 14.51
N GLU A 87 30.52 -20.25 13.96
CA GLU A 87 31.57 -19.62 14.76
C GLU A 87 30.99 -18.42 15.56
N LEU A 88 30.17 -17.59 14.92
CA LEU A 88 29.48 -16.48 15.60
C LEU A 88 28.57 -16.98 16.73
N ALA A 89 27.85 -18.09 16.51
CA ALA A 89 27.04 -18.75 17.53
C ALA A 89 27.89 -19.22 18.71
N ALA A 90 29.01 -19.91 18.43
CA ALA A 90 29.90 -20.41 19.47
C ALA A 90 30.56 -19.29 20.29
N LEU A 91 30.90 -18.15 19.66
CA LEU A 91 31.45 -16.98 20.33
C LEU A 91 30.42 -16.33 21.27
N GLU A 92 29.16 -16.17 20.86
CA GLU A 92 28.10 -15.65 21.74
C GLU A 92 27.78 -16.61 22.88
N ALA A 93 27.63 -17.91 22.57
CA ALA A 93 27.38 -18.95 23.56
C ALA A 93 28.47 -18.96 24.64
N SER A 94 29.72 -18.81 24.24
CA SER A 94 30.85 -18.80 25.18
C SER A 94 30.99 -17.48 25.95
N SER A 95 30.58 -16.35 25.35
CA SER A 95 30.70 -15.03 25.99
C SER A 95 29.60 -14.78 27.02
N MET A 96 28.36 -15.05 26.64
CA MET A 96 27.17 -14.67 27.43
C MET A 96 26.21 -15.83 27.71
N GLY A 97 26.46 -17.03 27.18
CA GLY A 97 25.67 -18.21 27.51
C GLY A 97 24.41 -18.43 26.67
N ARG A 98 24.28 -17.77 25.52
CA ARG A 98 23.13 -18.00 24.63
C ARG A 98 23.26 -19.34 23.92
N PRO A 99 22.27 -20.25 23.99
CA PRO A 99 22.39 -21.55 23.33
C PRO A 99 22.56 -21.45 21.81
N VAL A 100 23.52 -22.19 21.25
CA VAL A 100 23.77 -22.22 19.79
C VAL A 100 22.58 -22.75 18.99
N GLY A 101 21.75 -23.62 19.59
CA GLY A 101 20.53 -24.14 18.97
C GLY A 101 19.45 -23.08 18.71
N GLN A 102 19.55 -21.91 19.35
CA GLN A 102 18.64 -20.77 19.18
C GLN A 102 19.30 -19.59 18.46
N PHE A 103 20.47 -19.79 17.85
CA PHE A 103 21.23 -18.73 17.20
C PHE A 103 20.82 -18.59 15.73
N PHE A 104 20.18 -17.47 15.39
CA PHE A 104 19.76 -17.13 14.02
C PHE A 104 20.20 -15.72 13.62
N ASP A 105 21.01 -15.07 14.45
CA ASP A 105 21.35 -13.66 14.33
C ASP A 105 22.23 -13.37 13.12
N ALA A 106 23.07 -14.32 12.70
CA ALA A 106 23.88 -14.16 11.50
C ALA A 106 22.99 -14.03 10.25
N HIS A 107 21.93 -14.84 10.17
CA HIS A 107 20.96 -14.74 9.08
C HIS A 107 20.17 -13.43 9.14
N MET A 108 19.72 -13.01 10.32
CA MET A 108 19.06 -11.71 10.47
C MET A 108 19.96 -10.54 10.10
N ALA A 109 21.20 -10.55 10.58
CA ALA A 109 22.17 -9.50 10.32
C ALA A 109 22.49 -9.43 8.83
N ALA A 110 22.77 -10.56 8.18
CA ALA A 110 23.01 -10.62 6.74
C ALA A 110 21.82 -10.07 5.94
N ALA A 111 20.59 -10.45 6.29
CA ALA A 111 19.38 -9.94 5.65
C ALA A 111 19.22 -8.41 5.82
N LYS A 112 19.61 -7.85 6.97
CA LYS A 112 19.63 -6.39 7.15
C LYS A 112 20.63 -5.71 6.22
N TRP A 113 21.85 -6.24 6.13
CA TRP A 113 22.86 -5.69 5.23
C TRP A 113 22.38 -5.71 3.76
N GLU A 114 21.76 -6.79 3.31
CA GLU A 114 21.20 -6.87 1.95
C GLU A 114 20.03 -5.90 1.74
N ARG A 115 19.06 -5.88 2.65
CA ARG A 115 17.92 -4.95 2.58
C ARG A 115 18.40 -3.50 2.43
N TYR A 116 19.37 -3.08 3.24
CA TYR A 116 19.89 -1.72 3.14
C TYR A 116 20.73 -1.51 1.89
N ALA A 117 21.45 -2.52 1.39
CA ALA A 117 22.14 -2.42 0.11
C ALA A 117 21.18 -2.08 -1.06
N GLU A 118 19.92 -2.50 -0.97
CA GLU A 118 18.88 -2.25 -1.99
C GLU A 118 18.10 -0.96 -1.73
N CYS A 119 17.86 -0.59 -0.47
CA CYS A 119 17.00 0.54 -0.11
C CYS A 119 17.72 1.91 -0.07
N GLY A 120 19.02 1.97 -0.36
CA GLY A 120 19.81 3.21 -0.20
C GLY A 120 19.29 4.41 -1.01
N TYR A 121 18.66 4.17 -2.16
CA TYR A 121 18.05 5.20 -3.02
C TYR A 121 16.73 5.77 -2.49
N ASN A 122 16.11 5.12 -1.50
CA ASN A 122 14.83 5.56 -0.94
C ASN A 122 15.00 6.75 0.03
N VAL A 123 16.24 7.15 0.33
CA VAL A 123 16.53 8.30 1.20
C VAL A 123 16.49 9.57 0.36
N GLN A 124 15.28 10.10 0.21
CA GLN A 124 15.03 11.27 -0.63
C GLN A 124 14.67 12.49 0.21
N GLY A 125 15.03 13.64 -0.35
CA GLY A 125 14.52 14.94 0.08
C GLY A 125 13.06 15.13 -0.29
N THR A 126 12.48 16.23 0.17
CA THR A 126 11.14 16.66 -0.23
C THR A 126 11.22 18.05 -0.85
N THR A 127 10.37 18.31 -1.85
CA THR A 127 10.21 19.63 -2.44
C THR A 127 8.80 20.16 -2.12
N SER A 128 8.67 21.47 -1.99
CA SER A 128 7.41 22.17 -1.75
C SER A 128 7.43 23.51 -2.46
N VAL A 129 6.36 23.80 -3.19
CA VAL A 129 6.12 25.08 -3.89
C VAL A 129 5.06 25.93 -3.18
N GLN A 130 4.73 25.59 -1.92
CA GLN A 130 3.67 26.27 -1.15
C GLN A 130 3.96 27.75 -0.84
N THR A 131 5.20 28.21 -1.03
CA THR A 131 5.59 29.61 -0.89
C THR A 131 5.64 30.25 -2.28
N PRO A 132 4.70 31.14 -2.66
CA PRO A 132 4.68 31.74 -3.98
C PRO A 132 6.02 32.37 -4.36
N GLY A 133 6.55 32.02 -5.52
CA GLY A 133 7.85 32.51 -6.03
C GLY A 133 9.08 31.79 -5.49
N PHE A 134 8.93 30.75 -4.66
CA PHE A 134 10.04 29.98 -4.09
C PHE A 134 9.81 28.47 -4.25
N VAL A 135 10.88 27.73 -4.56
CA VAL A 135 10.92 26.26 -4.41
C VAL A 135 11.64 25.94 -3.12
N ASN A 136 10.94 25.43 -2.13
CA ASN A 136 11.55 24.88 -0.93
C ASN A 136 11.99 23.45 -1.22
N MET A 137 13.27 23.14 -1.04
CA MET A 137 13.79 21.78 -1.17
C MET A 137 14.52 21.38 0.11
N THR A 138 14.28 20.16 0.57
CA THR A 138 15.10 19.51 1.58
C THR A 138 16.00 18.50 0.89
N ILE A 139 17.26 18.41 1.32
CA ILE A 139 18.18 17.37 0.87
C ILE A 139 18.55 16.54 2.09
N ARG A 140 18.46 15.22 1.98
CA ARG A 140 18.90 14.30 3.04
C ARG A 140 20.38 14.02 2.84
N GLN A 141 21.21 14.56 3.74
CA GLN A 141 22.66 14.36 3.71
C GLN A 141 23.11 13.50 4.90
N PRO A 142 24.19 12.72 4.76
CA PRO A 142 24.74 11.98 5.88
C PRO A 142 25.17 12.91 7.02
N TYR A 143 24.94 12.47 8.25
CA TYR A 143 25.39 13.15 9.46
C TYR A 143 26.89 13.32 9.55
N GLY A 144 27.71 12.40 9.02
CA GLY A 144 29.16 12.39 9.27
C GLY A 144 29.65 11.15 9.99
N VAL A 145 30.39 11.36 11.07
CA VAL A 145 30.77 10.31 12.01
C VAL A 145 29.57 10.01 12.91
N VAL A 146 29.14 8.75 12.90
CA VAL A 146 28.06 8.22 13.72
C VAL A 146 28.63 7.23 14.73
N ALA A 147 28.26 7.37 16.00
CA ALA A 147 28.61 6.40 17.03
C ALA A 147 27.47 5.37 17.21
N GLY A 148 27.82 4.09 17.27
CA GLY A 148 26.91 3.02 17.68
C GLY A 148 27.35 2.45 19.01
N ILE A 149 26.45 2.34 19.99
CA ILE A 149 26.73 1.65 21.26
C ILE A 149 25.66 0.56 21.42
N ILE A 150 26.09 -0.71 21.49
CA ILE A 150 25.21 -1.88 21.46
C ILE A 150 25.24 -2.67 22.78
N PRO A 151 24.14 -3.37 23.14
CA PRO A 151 24.08 -4.21 24.33
C PRO A 151 24.72 -5.57 24.05
N TRP A 152 24.71 -6.42 25.07
CA TRP A 152 25.32 -7.76 25.05
C TRP A 152 24.36 -8.90 24.70
N ASN A 153 23.05 -8.68 24.76
CA ASN A 153 22.07 -9.77 24.70
C ASN A 153 21.82 -10.31 23.28
N VAL A 154 21.89 -9.44 22.26
CA VAL A 154 21.73 -9.78 20.84
C VAL A 154 22.71 -8.95 19.99
N PRO A 155 24.03 -9.05 20.25
CA PRO A 155 25.01 -8.06 19.81
C PRO A 155 25.11 -7.97 18.28
N LEU A 156 25.07 -9.11 17.57
CA LEU A 156 25.15 -9.13 16.11
C LEU A 156 23.94 -8.47 15.41
N PHE A 157 22.74 -8.68 15.95
CA PHE A 157 21.53 -8.00 15.47
C PHE A 157 21.65 -6.49 15.64
N PHE A 158 22.03 -6.00 16.83
CA PHE A 158 22.13 -4.57 17.06
C PHE A 158 23.28 -3.91 16.30
N LEU A 159 24.40 -4.62 16.11
CA LEU A 159 25.50 -4.18 15.24
C LEU A 159 24.98 -3.89 13.84
N SER A 160 24.36 -4.89 13.18
CA SER A 160 23.85 -4.73 11.81
C SER A 160 22.74 -3.69 11.72
N SER A 161 21.85 -3.63 12.73
CA SER A 161 20.75 -2.66 12.80
C SER A 161 21.20 -1.21 12.88
N LYS A 162 22.41 -0.95 13.39
CA LYS A 162 22.96 0.41 13.50
C LYS A 162 23.91 0.74 12.35
N LEU A 163 24.80 -0.19 12.01
CA LEU A 163 25.83 0.06 11.00
C LEU A 163 25.22 0.15 9.60
N ALA A 164 24.38 -0.81 9.21
CA ALA A 164 23.84 -0.86 7.85
C ALA A 164 23.09 0.44 7.44
N PRO A 165 22.09 0.94 8.21
CA PRO A 165 21.41 2.18 7.84
C PRO A 165 22.33 3.41 7.88
N ALA A 166 23.29 3.48 8.82
CA ALA A 166 24.20 4.62 8.89
C ALA A 166 25.15 4.65 7.68
N LEU A 167 25.74 3.51 7.34
CA LEU A 167 26.74 3.40 6.29
C LEU A 167 26.15 3.59 4.89
N ILE A 168 24.94 3.07 4.61
CA ILE A 168 24.37 3.12 3.25
C ILE A 168 24.04 4.54 2.80
N VAL A 169 23.68 5.42 3.73
CA VAL A 169 23.43 6.84 3.46
C VAL A 169 24.71 7.68 3.43
N GLY A 170 25.89 7.05 3.61
CA GLY A 170 27.19 7.69 3.47
C GLY A 170 27.86 8.14 4.77
N ASN A 171 27.37 7.76 5.95
CA ASN A 171 28.09 8.02 7.21
C ASN A 171 29.27 7.05 7.37
N THR A 172 30.23 7.42 8.21
CA THR A 172 31.22 6.50 8.78
C THR A 172 30.86 6.20 10.24
N VAL A 173 31.27 5.04 10.74
CA VAL A 173 30.77 4.53 12.02
C VAL A 173 31.92 4.16 12.97
N VAL A 174 31.76 4.56 14.24
CA VAL A 174 32.51 4.01 15.37
C VAL A 174 31.54 3.21 16.25
N LEU A 175 31.71 1.91 16.30
CA LEU A 175 30.89 1.01 17.11
C LEU A 175 31.62 0.64 18.39
N LYS A 176 30.97 0.85 19.53
CA LYS A 176 31.37 0.29 20.82
C LYS A 176 30.49 -0.90 21.16
N SER A 177 31.10 -2.08 21.24
CA SER A 177 30.44 -3.31 21.69
C SER A 177 30.43 -3.44 23.21
N SER A 178 29.51 -4.22 23.77
CA SER A 178 29.46 -4.45 25.22
C SER A 178 30.61 -5.35 25.67
N GLU A 179 31.19 -4.99 26.81
CA GLU A 179 32.17 -5.75 27.56
C GLU A 179 31.69 -7.16 27.95
N LYS A 180 30.39 -7.45 27.96
CA LYS A 180 29.87 -8.79 28.27
C LYS A 180 29.80 -9.73 27.06
N ALA A 181 29.76 -9.19 25.84
CA ALA A 181 29.69 -10.00 24.61
C ALA A 181 30.48 -9.36 23.44
N PRO A 182 31.79 -9.11 23.60
CA PRO A 182 32.59 -8.41 22.59
C PRO A 182 33.02 -9.30 21.41
N LEU A 183 33.11 -10.63 21.62
CA LEU A 183 33.83 -11.52 20.70
C LEU A 183 33.19 -11.61 19.31
N THR A 184 31.86 -11.60 19.24
CA THR A 184 31.13 -11.60 17.97
C THR A 184 31.39 -10.32 17.18
N SER A 185 31.47 -9.17 17.86
CA SER A 185 31.78 -7.89 17.20
C SER A 185 33.22 -7.87 16.67
N ALA A 186 34.17 -8.43 17.41
CA ALA A 186 35.56 -8.59 16.97
C ALA A 186 35.67 -9.53 15.74
N LYS A 187 34.90 -10.63 15.72
CA LYS A 187 34.82 -11.49 14.54
C LYS A 187 34.24 -10.74 13.33
N ILE A 188 33.17 -9.96 13.52
CA ILE A 188 32.62 -9.12 12.45
C ILE A 188 33.65 -8.13 11.91
N ALA A 189 34.53 -7.56 12.74
CA ALA A 189 35.61 -6.70 12.26
C ALA A 189 36.52 -7.41 11.26
N SER A 190 36.83 -8.69 11.50
CA SER A 190 37.60 -9.51 10.55
C SER A 190 36.86 -9.71 9.24
N LEU A 191 35.53 -9.89 9.29
CA LEU A 191 34.69 -10.02 8.10
C LEU A 191 34.53 -8.69 7.35
N VAL A 192 34.53 -7.56 8.06
CA VAL A 192 34.53 -6.21 7.46
C VAL A 192 35.82 -5.97 6.68
N GLN A 193 36.96 -6.33 7.25
CA GLN A 193 38.25 -6.26 6.55
C GLN A 193 38.24 -7.15 5.29
N GLN A 194 37.76 -8.39 5.40
CA GLN A 194 37.63 -9.31 4.26
C GLN A 194 36.63 -8.85 3.20
N ALA A 195 35.54 -8.17 3.59
CA ALA A 195 34.58 -7.58 2.67
C ALA A 195 35.17 -6.38 1.89
N GLY A 196 36.31 -5.84 2.34
CA GLY A 196 37.06 -4.79 1.67
C GLY A 196 36.56 -3.38 1.95
N PHE A 197 35.86 -3.15 3.07
CA PHE A 197 35.47 -1.78 3.44
C PHE A 197 36.70 -0.87 3.55
N PRO A 198 36.64 0.38 3.04
CA PRO A 198 37.78 1.29 3.14
C PRO A 198 38.18 1.54 4.61
N PRO A 199 39.49 1.66 4.91
CA PRO A 199 39.99 2.00 6.24
C PRO A 199 39.26 3.19 6.85
N GLY A 200 38.84 3.05 8.10
CA GLY A 200 38.17 4.11 8.87
C GLY A 200 36.66 4.22 8.64
N VAL A 201 36.09 3.61 7.58
CA VAL A 201 34.63 3.65 7.35
C VAL A 201 33.86 2.95 8.47
N ILE A 202 34.38 1.82 8.95
CA ILE A 202 33.88 1.09 10.10
C ILE A 202 35.05 0.93 11.09
N ASN A 203 34.84 1.37 12.33
CA ASN A 203 35.75 1.14 13.45
C ASN A 203 34.97 0.40 14.54
N ILE A 204 35.51 -0.69 15.06
CA ILE A 204 34.86 -1.51 16.09
C ILE A 204 35.78 -1.57 17.31
N ILE A 205 35.32 -0.98 18.40
CA ILE A 205 36.03 -0.94 19.67
C ILE A 205 35.26 -1.70 20.75
N THR A 206 35.99 -2.25 21.71
CA THR A 206 35.49 -2.99 22.88
C THR A 206 35.92 -2.26 24.14
N GLY A 207 35.10 -2.21 25.18
CA GLY A 207 35.49 -1.56 26.44
C GLY A 207 34.31 -1.35 27.38
N PHE A 208 34.52 -0.66 28.51
CA PHE A 208 33.44 -0.36 29.43
C PHE A 208 32.66 0.90 29.05
N GLY A 209 31.38 0.96 29.45
CA GLY A 209 30.51 2.10 29.15
C GLY A 209 30.99 3.43 29.74
N ASN A 210 31.62 3.42 30.91
CA ASN A 210 32.15 4.63 31.58
C ASN A 210 33.50 5.12 31.01
N VAL A 211 34.11 4.39 30.08
CA VAL A 211 35.36 4.79 29.40
C VAL A 211 35.02 5.15 27.95
N SER A 212 35.09 4.20 27.02
CA SER A 212 34.86 4.45 25.59
C SER A 212 33.42 4.85 25.27
N GLY A 213 32.43 4.31 25.99
CA GLY A 213 31.03 4.73 25.84
C GLY A 213 30.78 6.18 26.24
N SER A 214 31.39 6.62 27.35
CA SER A 214 31.33 8.00 27.83
C SER A 214 31.97 8.93 26.80
N VAL A 215 33.19 8.61 26.35
CA VAL A 215 33.91 9.41 25.36
C VAL A 215 33.07 9.59 24.10
N LEU A 216 32.55 8.52 23.49
CA LEU A 216 31.67 8.63 22.32
C LEU A 216 30.43 9.51 22.55
N SER A 217 29.87 9.49 23.76
CA SER A 217 28.67 10.27 24.09
C SER A 217 28.91 11.78 24.19
N HIS A 218 30.12 12.22 24.55
CA HIS A 218 30.50 13.63 24.64
C HIS A 218 31.54 14.07 23.59
N HIS A 219 32.03 13.18 22.73
CA HIS A 219 33.02 13.53 21.70
C HIS A 219 32.46 14.56 20.72
N MET A 220 33.23 15.61 20.44
CA MET A 220 32.76 16.77 19.65
C MET A 220 32.60 16.48 18.15
N ASP A 221 33.36 15.52 17.62
CA ASP A 221 33.29 15.12 16.21
C ASP A 221 32.21 14.07 15.88
N VAL A 222 31.57 13.46 16.90
CA VAL A 222 30.46 12.53 16.69
C VAL A 222 29.19 13.34 16.48
N ARG A 223 28.58 13.25 15.29
CA ARG A 223 27.42 14.07 14.91
C ARG A 223 26.06 13.41 15.19
N ALA A 224 26.04 12.09 15.27
CA ALA A 224 24.89 11.34 15.78
C ALA A 224 25.34 10.10 16.56
N LEU A 225 24.53 9.66 17.52
CA LEU A 225 24.79 8.49 18.36
C LEU A 225 23.53 7.62 18.47
N SER A 226 23.66 6.35 18.13
CA SER A 226 22.61 5.34 18.33
C SER A 226 22.98 4.39 19.46
N PHE A 227 22.24 4.45 20.56
CA PHE A 227 22.45 3.62 21.75
C PHE A 227 21.33 2.59 21.89
N THR A 228 21.70 1.38 22.29
CA THR A 228 20.74 0.39 22.79
C THR A 228 21.21 -0.14 24.14
N GLY A 229 20.34 -0.11 25.15
CA GLY A 229 20.64 -0.59 26.50
C GLY A 229 19.68 -0.05 27.57
N SER A 230 20.09 -0.01 28.83
CA SER A 230 19.19 0.40 29.93
C SER A 230 18.73 1.85 29.84
N SER A 231 17.52 2.15 30.32
CA SER A 231 16.99 3.53 30.41
C SER A 231 17.85 4.47 31.27
N ARG A 232 18.50 3.95 32.32
CA ARG A 232 19.45 4.71 33.15
C ARG A 232 20.62 5.23 32.32
N THR A 233 21.24 4.34 31.54
CA THR A 233 22.38 4.70 30.68
C THR A 233 21.96 5.61 29.52
N GLY A 234 20.77 5.38 28.95
CA GLY A 234 20.20 6.28 27.93
C GLY A 234 20.09 7.73 28.39
N ARG A 235 19.65 7.97 29.64
CA ARG A 235 19.61 9.31 30.25
C ARG A 235 21.01 9.94 30.34
N ILE A 236 22.01 9.18 30.80
CA ILE A 236 23.40 9.66 30.90
C ILE A 236 23.95 10.06 29.51
N ILE A 237 23.67 9.26 28.48
CA ILE A 237 24.08 9.55 27.11
C ILE A 237 23.40 10.81 26.58
N GLN A 238 22.10 10.97 26.83
CA GLN A 238 21.36 12.17 26.44
C GLN A 238 21.92 13.42 27.12
N GLU A 239 22.25 13.35 28.41
CA GLU A 239 22.90 14.44 29.14
C GLU A 239 24.30 14.76 28.58
N ALA A 240 25.10 13.75 28.26
CA ALA A 240 26.43 13.93 27.70
C ALA A 240 26.39 14.57 26.30
N ALA A 241 25.43 14.19 25.47
CA ALA A 241 25.16 14.84 24.19
C ALA A 241 24.77 16.31 24.38
N ALA A 242 23.89 16.61 25.35
CA ALA A 242 23.48 17.96 25.68
C ALA A 242 24.63 18.85 26.20
N LYS A 243 25.52 18.28 27.01
CA LYS A 243 26.69 18.97 27.60
C LYS A 243 27.86 19.14 26.63
N SER A 244 27.79 18.58 25.41
CA SER A 244 28.85 18.64 24.41
C SER A 244 28.41 19.40 23.15
N ASN A 245 28.19 18.71 22.04
CA ASN A 245 27.90 19.28 20.73
C ASN A 245 26.43 19.16 20.30
N LEU A 246 25.52 18.81 21.21
CA LEU A 246 24.09 18.57 20.92
C LEU A 246 23.86 17.55 19.79
N LYS A 247 24.76 16.56 19.65
CA LYS A 247 24.63 15.47 18.67
C LYS A 247 23.24 14.82 18.73
N GLN A 248 22.74 14.39 17.58
CA GLN A 248 21.47 13.66 17.52
C GLN A 248 21.60 12.32 18.24
N VAL A 249 20.72 12.03 19.19
CA VAL A 249 20.73 10.77 19.95
C VAL A 249 19.50 9.94 19.59
N TYR A 250 19.72 8.65 19.31
CA TYR A 250 18.67 7.64 19.11
C TYR A 250 18.79 6.58 20.20
N LEU A 251 17.70 6.36 20.94
CA LEU A 251 17.68 5.50 22.12
C LEU A 251 16.70 4.34 21.92
N GLU A 252 17.21 3.11 22.01
CA GLU A 252 16.41 1.89 22.15
C GLU A 252 16.63 1.33 23.55
N LEU A 253 15.61 1.38 24.41
CA LEU A 253 15.76 1.19 25.85
C LEU A 253 15.08 -0.10 26.36
N GLY A 254 14.95 -0.22 27.68
CA GLY A 254 14.32 -1.38 28.32
C GLY A 254 12.81 -1.46 28.08
N GLY A 255 12.23 -2.61 28.44
CA GLY A 255 10.80 -2.86 28.30
C GLY A 255 10.20 -3.59 29.50
N LYS A 256 8.88 -3.44 29.67
CA LYS A 256 8.06 -4.27 30.57
C LYS A 256 6.80 -4.75 29.85
N SER A 257 7.04 -5.44 28.74
CA SER A 257 6.06 -5.71 27.70
C SER A 257 4.86 -6.53 28.18
N PRO A 258 3.62 -6.00 28.06
CA PRO A 258 2.41 -6.72 28.40
C PRO A 258 1.94 -7.62 27.25
N ALA A 259 1.36 -8.77 27.58
CA ALA A 259 0.51 -9.57 26.69
C ALA A 259 -0.90 -9.68 27.28
N VAL A 260 -1.92 -9.33 26.51
CA VAL A 260 -3.33 -9.38 26.93
C VAL A 260 -4.02 -10.55 26.23
N ILE A 261 -4.58 -11.48 27.01
CA ILE A 261 -5.20 -12.72 26.52
C ILE A 261 -6.70 -12.68 26.84
N PHE A 262 -7.53 -12.55 25.80
CA PHE A 262 -8.99 -12.62 25.92
C PHE A 262 -9.50 -14.06 25.87
N GLU A 263 -10.72 -14.27 26.35
CA GLU A 263 -11.37 -15.58 26.40
C GLU A 263 -11.62 -16.21 25.03
N ASP A 264 -11.75 -15.39 23.99
CA ASP A 264 -11.95 -15.83 22.61
C ASP A 264 -10.62 -16.15 21.90
N ALA A 265 -9.47 -15.97 22.58
CA ALA A 265 -8.16 -16.30 22.04
C ALA A 265 -8.00 -17.82 21.81
N ASP A 266 -7.10 -18.16 20.89
CA ASP A 266 -6.50 -19.49 20.86
C ASP A 266 -5.51 -19.62 22.04
N LEU A 267 -6.00 -20.19 23.15
CA LEU A 267 -5.22 -20.26 24.40
C LEU A 267 -3.95 -21.10 24.26
N GLU A 268 -3.99 -22.21 23.52
CA GLU A 268 -2.80 -23.06 23.34
C GLU A 268 -1.72 -22.33 22.55
N LYS A 269 -2.12 -21.65 21.47
CA LYS A 269 -1.20 -20.80 20.70
C LYS A 269 -0.65 -19.67 21.56
N ALA A 270 -1.52 -18.96 22.28
CA ALA A 270 -1.13 -17.85 23.14
C ALA A 270 -0.12 -18.30 24.21
N VAL A 271 -0.35 -19.45 24.85
CA VAL A 271 0.58 -20.06 25.81
C VAL A 271 1.94 -20.34 25.19
N LYS A 272 1.98 -21.05 24.06
CA LYS A 272 3.23 -21.43 23.39
C LYS A 272 4.07 -20.22 23.04
N GLU A 273 3.42 -19.19 22.50
CA GLU A 273 4.07 -17.98 22.04
C GLU A 273 4.58 -17.11 23.21
N THR A 274 3.75 -16.80 24.20
CA THR A 274 4.19 -15.96 25.34
C THR A 274 5.23 -16.67 26.21
N ALA A 275 5.13 -17.99 26.38
CA ALA A 275 6.16 -18.78 27.05
C ALA A 275 7.49 -18.75 26.27
N HIS A 276 7.45 -18.89 24.95
CA HIS A 276 8.64 -18.72 24.11
C HIS A 276 9.25 -17.32 24.23
N SER A 277 8.42 -16.27 24.26
CA SER A 277 8.86 -14.88 24.39
C SER A 277 9.70 -14.63 25.64
N ILE A 278 9.24 -15.13 26.80
CA ILE A 278 10.00 -14.97 28.06
C ILE A 278 11.12 -16.00 28.20
N GLN A 279 11.02 -17.16 27.54
CA GLN A 279 12.06 -18.19 27.57
C GLN A 279 13.28 -17.83 26.72
N TRP A 280 13.06 -17.18 25.59
CA TRP A 280 14.11 -16.94 24.61
C TRP A 280 15.29 -16.18 25.24
N ASN A 281 16.50 -16.65 24.96
CA ASN A 281 17.73 -16.14 25.58
C ASN A 281 17.68 -16.08 27.13
N SER A 282 16.95 -17.02 27.75
CA SER A 282 16.75 -17.10 29.19
C SER A 282 16.14 -15.82 29.78
N GLY A 283 15.23 -15.18 29.03
CA GLY A 283 14.52 -13.95 29.39
C GLY A 283 15.31 -12.66 29.29
N GLN A 284 16.51 -12.69 28.70
CA GLN A 284 17.40 -11.53 28.53
C GLN A 284 17.05 -10.76 27.23
N VAL A 285 15.80 -10.32 27.13
CA VAL A 285 15.20 -9.80 25.88
C VAL A 285 14.33 -8.60 26.20
N CYS A 286 14.61 -7.46 25.56
CA CYS A 286 13.91 -6.20 25.82
C CYS A 286 12.40 -6.25 25.51
N MET A 287 11.99 -7.09 24.56
CA MET A 287 10.59 -7.25 24.15
C MET A 287 9.85 -8.41 24.85
N ALA A 288 10.50 -9.13 25.78
CA ALA A 288 9.90 -10.31 26.40
C ALA A 288 8.58 -9.98 27.11
N ASN A 289 7.54 -10.78 26.88
CA ASN A 289 6.27 -10.67 27.59
C ASN A 289 6.41 -11.04 29.07
N SER A 290 6.93 -10.12 29.87
CA SER A 290 7.18 -10.29 31.30
C SER A 290 5.96 -9.99 32.17
N ARG A 291 4.91 -9.38 31.59
CA ARG A 291 3.58 -9.23 32.19
C ARG A 291 2.55 -9.87 31.26
N ILE A 292 1.75 -10.78 31.77
CA ILE A 292 0.63 -11.39 31.05
C ILE A 292 -0.65 -11.09 31.82
N TYR A 293 -1.63 -10.53 31.12
CA TYR A 293 -2.96 -10.25 31.64
C TYR A 293 -3.95 -11.18 30.96
N VAL A 294 -4.65 -12.01 31.72
CA VAL A 294 -5.57 -13.02 31.20
C VAL A 294 -7.00 -12.75 31.68
N GLN A 295 -7.98 -12.85 30.79
CA GLN A 295 -9.38 -12.65 31.16
C GLN A 295 -9.81 -13.71 32.18
N ASN A 296 -10.49 -13.28 33.24
CA ASN A 296 -10.88 -14.09 34.40
C ASN A 296 -11.55 -15.44 34.03
N THR A 297 -12.37 -15.49 32.98
CA THR A 297 -13.11 -16.67 32.51
C THR A 297 -12.21 -17.80 31.99
N VAL A 298 -10.97 -17.50 31.58
CA VAL A 298 -10.01 -18.48 31.03
C VAL A 298 -8.70 -18.54 31.82
N ALA A 299 -8.56 -17.76 32.89
CA ALA A 299 -7.32 -17.57 33.62
C ALA A 299 -6.71 -18.87 34.18
N ASP A 300 -7.50 -19.69 34.88
CA ASP A 300 -6.98 -20.91 35.51
C ASP A 300 -6.49 -21.92 34.46
N LYS A 301 -7.25 -22.09 33.38
CA LYS A 301 -6.86 -22.95 32.24
C LYS A 301 -5.58 -22.44 31.58
N TYR A 302 -5.47 -21.13 31.34
CA TYR A 302 -4.27 -20.55 30.75
C TYR A 302 -3.03 -20.75 31.62
N ILE A 303 -3.14 -20.49 32.93
CA ILE A 303 -2.02 -20.60 33.87
C ILE A 303 -1.55 -22.05 33.99
N GLU A 304 -2.47 -23.01 34.04
CA GLU A 304 -2.13 -24.43 34.08
C GLU A 304 -1.39 -24.86 32.80
N LEU A 305 -1.92 -24.51 31.62
CA LEU A 305 -1.27 -24.81 30.34
C LEU A 305 0.08 -24.12 30.21
N PHE A 306 0.19 -22.86 30.65
CA PHE A 306 1.45 -22.12 30.64
C PHE A 306 2.49 -22.78 31.53
N LYS A 307 2.12 -23.17 32.76
CA LYS A 307 3.01 -23.87 33.67
C LYS A 307 3.50 -25.18 33.05
N GLN A 308 2.59 -26.03 32.56
CA GLN A 308 2.94 -27.31 31.94
C GLN A 308 3.89 -27.13 30.75
N TYR A 309 3.60 -26.16 29.87
CA TYR A 309 4.45 -25.88 28.71
C TYR A 309 5.83 -25.34 29.13
N PHE A 310 5.86 -24.38 30.06
CA PHE A 310 7.10 -23.76 30.53
C PHE A 310 7.98 -24.74 31.30
N GLU A 311 7.42 -25.72 32.02
CA GLU A 311 8.20 -26.76 32.70
C GLU A 311 8.69 -27.86 31.75
N SER A 312 7.92 -28.22 30.73
CA SER A 312 8.25 -29.31 29.81
C SER A 312 9.22 -28.91 28.69
N GLU A 313 9.12 -27.69 28.19
CA GLU A 313 9.90 -27.24 27.03
C GLU A 313 11.25 -26.64 27.42
N VAL A 314 11.43 -26.20 28.67
CA VAL A 314 12.67 -25.56 29.12
C VAL A 314 13.75 -26.62 29.35
N LYS A 315 14.67 -26.73 28.40
CA LYS A 315 15.82 -27.63 28.48
C LYS A 315 17.10 -26.85 28.77
N MET A 316 17.44 -26.81 30.06
CA MET A 316 18.69 -26.21 30.54
C MET A 316 19.91 -27.07 30.22
N GLY A 317 20.92 -26.48 29.60
CA GLY A 317 22.10 -27.21 29.15
C GLY A 317 23.35 -26.35 29.03
N ASP A 318 24.42 -26.97 28.58
CA ASP A 318 25.59 -26.27 28.05
C ASP A 318 25.15 -25.47 26.81
N PRO A 319 25.35 -24.14 26.77
CA PRO A 319 25.04 -23.32 25.61
C PRO A 319 25.73 -23.76 24.31
N LEU A 320 26.87 -24.47 24.40
CA LEU A 320 27.61 -25.03 23.27
C LEU A 320 27.14 -26.43 22.86
N ALA A 321 26.18 -27.03 23.58
CA ALA A 321 25.60 -28.32 23.22
C ALA A 321 25.08 -28.27 21.78
N ALA A 322 25.20 -29.38 21.06
CA ALA A 322 24.85 -29.40 19.66
C ALA A 322 23.33 -29.21 19.49
N PRO A 323 22.84 -28.59 18.41
CA PRO A 323 21.41 -28.29 18.25
C PRO A 323 20.48 -29.50 18.46
N GLN A 324 20.90 -30.70 18.07
CA GLN A 324 20.15 -31.94 18.27
C GLN A 324 19.95 -32.32 19.75
N ASP A 325 20.77 -31.79 20.65
CA ASP A 325 20.64 -31.99 22.09
C ASP A 325 19.48 -31.14 22.66
N GLY A 326 18.89 -30.24 21.87
CA GLY A 326 17.66 -29.50 22.20
C GLY A 326 17.83 -28.47 23.33
N VAL A 327 19.05 -28.10 23.70
CA VAL A 327 19.29 -27.07 24.73
C VAL A 327 18.76 -25.72 24.26
N ASN A 328 17.86 -25.16 25.05
CA ASN A 328 17.13 -23.93 24.71
C ASN A 328 17.04 -22.94 25.88
N HIS A 329 17.75 -23.22 26.97
CA HIS A 329 17.88 -22.36 28.15
C HIS A 329 19.34 -22.35 28.63
N GLY A 330 19.95 -21.17 28.60
CA GLY A 330 21.33 -20.95 29.02
C GLY A 330 21.43 -20.28 30.40
N PRO A 331 22.64 -19.99 30.89
CA PRO A 331 22.82 -19.15 32.08
C PRO A 331 22.47 -17.69 31.78
N GLN A 332 22.37 -16.87 32.83
CA GLN A 332 22.41 -15.42 32.73
C GLN A 332 23.83 -14.98 32.32
N ALA A 333 23.94 -13.84 31.65
CA ALA A 333 25.17 -13.42 30.96
C ALA A 333 26.41 -13.33 31.85
N ASP A 334 26.23 -12.91 33.11
CA ASP A 334 27.30 -12.85 34.11
C ASP A 334 26.75 -12.94 35.54
N GLY A 335 27.67 -12.99 36.51
CA GLY A 335 27.31 -13.04 37.93
C GLY A 335 26.57 -11.80 38.43
N ALA A 336 26.77 -10.63 37.81
CA ALA A 336 26.05 -9.41 38.15
C ALA A 336 24.57 -9.49 37.73
N GLN A 337 24.30 -9.99 36.53
CA GLN A 337 22.94 -10.23 36.04
C GLN A 337 22.26 -11.32 36.85
N HIS A 338 22.96 -12.42 37.14
CA HIS A 338 22.46 -13.51 37.99
C HIS A 338 22.00 -13.02 39.36
N LYS A 339 22.86 -12.26 40.06
CA LYS A 339 22.53 -11.68 41.36
C LYS A 339 21.34 -10.71 41.28
N THR A 340 21.26 -9.93 40.21
CA THR A 340 20.15 -9.00 39.99
C THR A 340 18.83 -9.72 39.83
N VAL A 341 18.78 -10.78 39.00
CA VAL A 341 17.58 -11.61 38.82
C VAL A 341 17.19 -12.28 40.13
N LEU A 342 18.13 -12.87 40.88
CA LEU A 342 17.84 -13.46 42.19
C LEU A 342 17.26 -12.45 43.19
N ALA A 343 17.75 -11.21 43.19
CA ALA A 343 17.20 -10.15 44.05
C ALA A 343 15.75 -9.78 43.66
N TYR A 344 15.40 -9.78 42.37
CA TYR A 344 14.01 -9.59 41.93
C TYR A 344 13.11 -10.76 42.34
N LEU A 345 13.61 -12.00 42.28
CA LEU A 345 12.87 -13.18 42.73
C LEU A 345 12.53 -13.09 44.22
N GLU A 346 13.49 -12.70 45.06
CA GLU A 346 13.23 -12.48 46.50
C GLU A 346 12.25 -11.32 46.74
N SER A 347 12.39 -10.22 45.99
CA SER A 347 11.43 -9.11 46.05
C SER A 347 10.01 -9.55 45.68
N GLY A 348 9.86 -10.45 44.70
CA GLY A 348 8.57 -11.00 44.28
C GLY A 348 7.88 -11.84 45.36
N LYS A 349 8.66 -12.70 46.03
CA LYS A 349 8.19 -13.50 47.17
C LYS A 349 7.73 -12.61 48.33
N GLN A 350 8.40 -11.48 48.54
CA GLN A 350 8.08 -10.53 49.61
C GLN A 350 6.90 -9.62 49.29
N SER A 351 6.62 -9.35 48.01
CA SER A 351 5.56 -8.42 47.58
C SER A 351 4.17 -9.03 47.54
N GLY A 352 3.97 -10.23 48.08
CA GLY A 352 2.67 -10.93 48.09
C GLY A 352 2.30 -11.62 46.77
N GLY A 353 3.23 -11.72 45.81
CA GLY A 353 3.04 -12.54 44.61
C GLY A 353 3.11 -14.02 44.93
N GLU A 354 2.19 -14.81 44.37
CA GLU A 354 2.15 -16.25 44.54
C GLU A 354 3.16 -16.91 43.58
N LEU A 355 4.16 -17.62 44.12
CA LEU A 355 5.14 -18.33 43.32
C LEU A 355 4.57 -19.68 42.85
N ILE A 356 4.35 -19.83 41.54
CA ILE A 356 3.74 -21.03 40.94
C ILE A 356 4.80 -22.09 40.58
N THR A 357 5.96 -21.65 40.08
CA THR A 357 7.10 -22.53 39.74
C THR A 357 8.41 -21.74 39.73
N GLY A 358 9.54 -22.43 39.86
CA GLY A 358 10.89 -21.85 39.87
C GLY A 358 11.20 -21.04 41.13
N GLY A 359 11.72 -19.83 40.96
CA GLY A 359 12.00 -18.91 42.06
C GLY A 359 13.41 -19.00 42.66
N GLY A 360 14.38 -19.56 41.94
CA GLY A 360 15.78 -19.58 42.38
C GLY A 360 16.77 -20.08 41.33
N ALA A 361 18.00 -20.33 41.77
CA ALA A 361 18.99 -21.05 40.98
C ALA A 361 18.72 -22.56 41.03
N PRO A 362 18.98 -23.32 39.94
CA PRO A 362 18.81 -24.77 39.95
C PRO A 362 19.81 -25.42 40.92
N PRO A 363 19.36 -26.31 41.82
CA PRO A 363 20.22 -26.91 42.84
C PRO A 363 21.29 -27.81 42.21
N GLY A 364 22.53 -27.72 42.71
CA GLY A 364 23.64 -28.57 42.30
C GLY A 364 24.19 -28.31 40.90
N ARG A 365 23.83 -27.19 40.26
CA ARG A 365 24.33 -26.81 38.92
C ARG A 365 25.36 -25.69 39.01
N GLU A 366 26.48 -25.86 38.34
CA GLU A 366 27.50 -24.81 38.16
C GLU A 366 27.05 -23.79 37.10
N GLY A 367 27.54 -22.55 37.23
CA GLY A 367 27.21 -21.45 36.33
C GLY A 367 25.99 -20.63 36.75
N TYR A 368 25.72 -19.57 36.00
CA TYR A 368 24.75 -18.53 36.36
C TYR A 368 23.31 -18.84 35.91
N PHE A 369 22.83 -20.05 36.13
CA PHE A 369 21.48 -20.46 35.72
C PHE A 369 20.38 -19.94 36.67
N ILE A 370 19.19 -19.70 36.12
CA ILE A 370 17.97 -19.32 36.86
C ILE A 370 16.83 -20.23 36.41
N GLN A 371 16.00 -20.70 37.34
CA GLN A 371 14.81 -21.47 37.01
C GLN A 371 13.76 -20.62 36.27
N PRO A 372 13.11 -21.16 35.22
CA PRO A 372 11.93 -20.51 34.64
C PRO A 372 10.92 -20.25 35.76
N THR A 373 10.52 -18.99 35.95
CA THR A 373 9.76 -18.58 37.13
C THR A 373 8.44 -17.92 36.73
N ILE A 374 7.36 -18.36 37.39
CA ILE A 374 6.01 -17.80 37.21
C ILE A 374 5.53 -17.26 38.55
N PHE A 375 5.18 -15.97 38.57
CA PHE A 375 4.40 -15.37 39.64
C PHE A 375 2.95 -15.16 39.19
N LYS A 376 1.99 -15.40 40.09
CA LYS A 376 0.57 -15.12 39.92
C LYS A 376 0.12 -14.09 40.98
N ASN A 377 -0.97 -13.38 40.71
CA ASN A 377 -1.64 -12.52 41.70
C ASN A 377 -0.70 -11.47 42.31
N THR A 378 0.24 -10.96 41.51
CA THR A 378 1.24 -10.01 41.99
C THR A 378 0.62 -8.60 42.01
N PRO A 379 0.71 -7.85 43.11
CA PRO A 379 0.20 -6.47 43.15
C PRO A 379 0.79 -5.62 42.01
N GLU A 380 -0.04 -4.80 41.35
CA GLU A 380 0.39 -4.00 40.18
C GLU A 380 1.49 -2.97 40.52
N ASP A 381 1.60 -2.56 41.78
CA ASP A 381 2.63 -1.65 42.31
C ASP A 381 3.89 -2.39 42.78
N ALA A 382 3.90 -3.72 42.76
CA ALA A 382 5.07 -4.51 43.12
C ALA A 382 6.25 -4.21 42.18
N LYS A 383 7.46 -4.23 42.73
CA LYS A 383 8.69 -3.97 41.99
C LYS A 383 8.83 -4.84 40.75
N ILE A 384 8.50 -6.13 40.84
CA ILE A 384 8.56 -7.09 39.72
C ILE A 384 7.50 -6.88 38.63
N MET A 385 6.46 -6.07 38.90
CA MET A 385 5.49 -5.60 37.91
C MET A 385 5.94 -4.31 37.22
N LYS A 386 6.67 -3.42 37.92
CA LYS A 386 7.11 -2.13 37.38
C LYS A 386 8.46 -2.16 36.68
N GLU A 387 9.43 -2.91 37.21
CA GLU A 387 10.81 -2.89 36.74
C GLU A 387 11.14 -4.06 35.80
N GLU A 388 12.02 -3.80 34.84
CA GLU A 388 12.57 -4.83 33.93
C GLU A 388 13.52 -5.76 34.69
N ILE A 389 13.16 -7.04 34.80
CA ILE A 389 13.96 -8.06 35.50
C ILE A 389 15.09 -8.57 34.61
N PHE A 390 14.80 -8.70 33.31
CA PHE A 390 15.73 -9.19 32.28
C PHE A 390 16.30 -10.59 32.60
N GLY A 391 15.39 -11.50 32.94
CA GLY A 391 15.61 -12.91 33.23
C GLY A 391 14.32 -13.70 32.98
N PRO A 392 14.30 -15.04 33.18
CA PRO A 392 13.22 -15.90 32.75
C PRO A 392 12.06 -15.88 33.77
N VAL A 393 11.50 -14.70 34.00
CA VAL A 393 10.50 -14.42 35.03
C VAL A 393 9.29 -13.74 34.42
N VAL A 394 8.12 -14.38 34.56
CA VAL A 394 6.83 -13.85 34.08
C VAL A 394 5.86 -13.64 35.23
N ASN A 395 5.10 -12.53 35.17
CA ASN A 395 3.97 -12.28 36.05
C ASN A 395 2.68 -12.49 35.28
N ILE A 396 1.77 -13.32 35.80
CA ILE A 396 0.47 -13.59 35.20
C ILE A 396 -0.63 -13.09 36.14
N ASN A 397 -1.29 -12.01 35.74
CA ASN A 397 -2.41 -11.40 36.45
C ASN A 397 -3.70 -11.52 35.65
N VAL A 398 -4.83 -11.29 36.32
CA VAL A 398 -6.16 -11.39 35.71
C VAL A 398 -6.81 -10.02 35.51
N PHE A 399 -7.75 -9.95 34.56
CA PHE A 399 -8.61 -8.79 34.35
C PHE A 399 -10.06 -9.23 34.07
N ASN A 400 -11.02 -8.32 34.25
CA ASN A 400 -12.45 -8.59 34.07
C ASN A 400 -13.04 -7.86 32.86
N SER A 401 -12.54 -6.67 32.53
CA SER A 401 -13.00 -5.88 31.38
C SER A 401 -11.87 -5.48 30.45
N GLU A 402 -12.23 -5.17 29.20
CA GLU A 402 -11.31 -4.66 28.18
C GLU A 402 -10.62 -3.36 28.62
N ASP A 403 -11.37 -2.42 29.21
CA ASP A 403 -10.82 -1.15 29.73
C ASP A 403 -9.82 -1.38 30.87
N GLU A 404 -10.11 -2.31 31.78
CA GLU A 404 -9.22 -2.68 32.88
C GLU A 404 -7.90 -3.27 32.33
N ALA A 405 -8.00 -4.16 31.34
CA ALA A 405 -6.84 -4.77 30.71
C ALA A 405 -5.93 -3.73 30.05
N LEU A 406 -6.52 -2.77 29.33
CA LEU A 406 -5.78 -1.71 28.66
C LEU A 406 -5.09 -0.78 29.67
N ALA A 407 -5.82 -0.37 30.72
CA ALA A 407 -5.27 0.46 31.79
C ALA A 407 -4.10 -0.23 32.51
N LYS A 408 -4.23 -1.51 32.84
CA LYS A 408 -3.15 -2.31 33.45
C LYS A 408 -1.95 -2.48 32.51
N ALA A 409 -2.20 -2.77 31.23
CA ALA A 409 -1.15 -2.94 30.24
C ALA A 409 -0.32 -1.66 30.08
N ASN A 410 -0.97 -0.49 30.00
CA ASN A 410 -0.32 0.82 29.85
C ASN A 410 0.24 1.40 31.15
N ALA A 411 -0.05 0.82 32.32
CA ALA A 411 0.45 1.28 33.63
C ALA A 411 1.95 0.95 33.84
N SER A 412 2.81 1.46 32.96
CA SER A 412 4.25 1.24 32.87
C SER A 412 4.96 2.51 32.39
N GLU A 413 6.18 2.78 32.87
CA GLU A 413 7.02 3.87 32.32
C GLU A 413 7.64 3.51 30.95
N PHE A 414 7.56 2.23 30.56
CA PHE A 414 8.06 1.70 29.31
C PHE A 414 6.95 1.54 28.26
N GLY A 415 7.33 1.61 26.98
CA GLY A 415 6.44 1.43 25.82
C GLY A 415 7.14 0.83 24.59
N LEU A 416 7.89 -0.26 24.78
CA LEU A 416 8.66 -0.89 23.68
C LEU A 416 7.80 -1.83 22.83
N TYR A 417 7.27 -2.89 23.46
CA TYR A 417 6.50 -3.94 22.78
C TYR A 417 5.27 -4.33 23.62
N ALA A 418 4.17 -4.67 22.97
CA ALA A 418 2.97 -5.22 23.60
C ALA A 418 2.31 -6.27 22.70
N SER A 419 1.41 -7.10 23.25
CA SER A 419 0.65 -8.07 22.46
C SER A 419 -0.78 -8.22 22.94
N VAL A 420 -1.69 -8.53 22.00
CA VAL A 420 -3.09 -8.84 22.27
C VAL A 420 -3.48 -10.13 21.53
N TYR A 421 -4.17 -11.02 22.23
CA TYR A 421 -4.68 -12.28 21.70
C TYR A 421 -6.21 -12.28 21.80
N THR A 422 -6.88 -12.31 20.64
CA THR A 422 -8.35 -12.21 20.48
C THR A 422 -8.73 -12.65 19.06
N LYS A 423 -9.92 -13.23 18.89
CA LYS A 423 -10.49 -13.50 17.55
C LYS A 423 -11.39 -12.36 17.07
N ASN A 424 -11.85 -11.50 17.99
CA ASN A 424 -12.59 -10.29 17.67
C ASN A 424 -11.69 -9.23 17.01
N ILE A 425 -12.01 -8.85 15.77
CA ILE A 425 -11.23 -7.87 14.99
C ILE A 425 -11.35 -6.44 15.53
N ASP A 426 -12.54 -6.03 15.97
CA ASP A 426 -12.74 -4.68 16.51
C ASP A 426 -11.92 -4.49 17.79
N ARG A 427 -11.89 -5.51 18.66
CA ARG A 427 -11.03 -5.55 19.83
C ARG A 427 -9.55 -5.52 19.45
N ALA A 428 -9.15 -6.31 18.46
CA ALA A 428 -7.76 -6.30 17.99
C ALA A 428 -7.33 -4.90 17.53
N LEU A 429 -8.18 -4.18 16.79
CA LEU A 429 -7.92 -2.82 16.34
C LEU A 429 -7.92 -1.80 17.50
N ARG A 430 -8.85 -1.93 18.45
CA ARG A 430 -8.88 -1.09 19.66
C ARG A 430 -7.60 -1.26 20.50
N PHE A 431 -7.13 -2.49 20.71
CA PHE A 431 -5.86 -2.73 21.41
C PHE A 431 -4.64 -2.30 20.59
N ALA A 432 -4.64 -2.53 19.27
CA ALA A 432 -3.56 -2.07 18.40
C ALA A 432 -3.37 -0.56 18.45
N LYS A 433 -4.47 0.21 18.60
CA LYS A 433 -4.44 1.67 18.77
C LYS A 433 -4.24 2.11 20.22
N GLY A 434 -4.78 1.36 21.18
CA GLY A 434 -4.85 1.75 22.58
C GLY A 434 -3.62 1.38 23.42
N LEU A 435 -2.86 0.36 23.01
CA LEU A 435 -1.63 -0.02 23.72
C LEU A 435 -0.53 1.00 23.45
N GLU A 436 0.03 1.59 24.50
CA GLU A 436 1.08 2.61 24.44
C GLU A 436 2.46 1.97 24.25
N ALA A 437 2.65 1.28 23.11
CA ALA A 437 3.90 0.62 22.75
C ALA A 437 4.32 0.92 21.31
N GLY A 438 5.62 1.04 21.06
CA GLY A 438 6.18 1.27 19.72
C GLY A 438 5.92 0.12 18.74
N THR A 439 5.62 -1.08 19.22
CA THR A 439 5.19 -2.22 18.40
C THR A 439 4.13 -3.04 19.13
N VAL A 440 3.03 -3.37 18.43
CA VAL A 440 1.94 -4.19 18.97
C VAL A 440 1.74 -5.45 18.12
N GLY A 441 1.87 -6.62 18.74
CA GLY A 441 1.57 -7.92 18.14
C GLY A 441 0.10 -8.31 18.33
N VAL A 442 -0.62 -8.56 17.24
CA VAL A 442 -1.98 -9.13 17.28
C VAL A 442 -1.90 -10.62 16.97
N ASN A 443 -2.31 -11.47 17.93
CA ASN A 443 -2.24 -12.93 17.85
C ASN A 443 -0.83 -13.47 17.50
N CYS A 444 0.20 -12.75 17.96
CA CYS A 444 1.62 -13.07 17.84
C CYS A 444 2.44 -12.31 18.88
N THR A 445 3.65 -12.79 19.16
CA THR A 445 4.63 -12.13 20.03
C THR A 445 6.02 -12.03 19.38
N SER A 446 6.97 -11.38 20.07
CA SER A 446 8.37 -11.29 19.70
C SER A 446 9.25 -12.08 20.68
N PRO A 447 10.25 -12.85 20.19
CA PRO A 447 10.38 -13.23 18.79
C PRO A 447 9.20 -14.12 18.36
N VAL A 448 8.76 -13.99 17.10
CA VAL A 448 7.67 -14.81 16.56
C VAL A 448 8.17 -16.26 16.45
N PRO A 449 7.53 -17.24 17.12
CA PRO A 449 7.91 -18.64 16.95
C PRO A 449 7.48 -19.13 15.56
N GLY A 450 8.39 -19.78 14.84
CA GLY A 450 8.08 -20.44 13.57
C GLY A 450 8.61 -19.73 12.32
N PRO A 451 8.30 -20.26 11.12
CA PRO A 451 8.72 -19.67 9.86
C PRO A 451 8.19 -18.24 9.77
N CYS A 452 9.01 -17.31 9.27
CA CYS A 452 8.57 -15.93 9.11
C CYS A 452 7.22 -15.89 8.35
N ARG A 453 6.37 -14.90 8.67
CA ARG A 453 4.99 -14.79 8.14
C ARG A 453 4.88 -14.86 6.60
N TYR A 454 5.99 -14.59 5.91
CA TYR A 454 6.14 -14.78 4.47
C TYR A 454 6.19 -16.27 4.10
N CYS A 455 7.07 -17.05 4.71
CA CYS A 455 7.22 -18.50 4.51
C CYS A 455 5.96 -19.30 4.88
N ALA A 456 5.28 -18.93 5.99
CA ALA A 456 4.04 -19.58 6.40
C ALA A 456 2.88 -19.36 5.40
N ARG A 457 2.89 -18.25 4.67
CA ARG A 457 1.85 -17.87 3.70
C ARG A 457 2.10 -18.44 2.31
N THR A 458 3.36 -18.63 1.94
CA THR A 458 3.76 -19.12 0.62
C THR A 458 3.97 -20.64 0.57
N GLY A 459 3.85 -21.33 1.71
CA GLY A 459 4.23 -22.75 1.83
C GLY A 459 5.74 -22.99 1.70
N ALA A 460 6.55 -21.92 1.69
CA ALA A 460 8.00 -22.01 1.65
C ALA A 460 8.55 -22.40 3.04
N VAL A 461 9.57 -23.26 3.08
CA VAL A 461 10.22 -23.63 4.35
C VAL A 461 11.22 -22.53 4.75
N CYS A 462 11.12 -22.06 5.99
CA CYS A 462 11.94 -20.98 6.54
C CYS A 462 13.42 -21.37 6.68
N THR A 463 14.30 -20.46 6.28
CA THR A 463 15.76 -20.56 6.25
C THR A 463 16.45 -20.55 7.63
N ILE A 464 15.70 -20.52 8.74
CA ILE A 464 16.26 -20.42 10.10
C ILE A 464 16.62 -21.79 10.71
N ALA A 465 16.26 -22.93 10.10
CA ALA A 465 16.67 -24.27 10.57
C ALA A 465 17.07 -25.24 9.42
N THR A 466 18.18 -25.96 9.54
CA THR A 466 18.70 -26.99 8.60
C THR A 466 19.21 -28.24 9.38
N PRO A 467 19.45 -29.48 8.82
CA PRO A 467 19.81 -29.82 7.42
C PRO A 467 19.27 -31.15 6.79
N ARG A 468 19.03 -31.16 5.46
CA ARG A 468 19.61 -32.14 4.48
C ARG A 468 19.39 -31.69 3.02
N ARG A 469 20.47 -31.85 2.24
CA ARG A 469 20.79 -31.41 0.84
C ARG A 469 19.89 -32.06 -0.24
N LYS A 470 19.73 -31.59 -1.49
CA LYS A 470 20.54 -30.77 -2.45
C LYS A 470 19.53 -30.23 -3.51
N ARG A 471 19.42 -28.93 -3.80
CA ARG A 471 19.97 -28.19 -4.97
C ARG A 471 19.46 -26.73 -4.91
N PRO A 472 20.20 -25.75 -5.49
CA PRO A 472 19.96 -24.33 -5.26
C PRO A 472 18.90 -23.78 -6.23
N TYR A 473 17.97 -22.97 -5.72
CA TYR A 473 17.25 -21.99 -6.52
C TYR A 473 17.60 -20.62 -5.96
N TYR A 474 18.25 -19.81 -6.79
CA TYR A 474 18.36 -18.38 -6.56
C TYR A 474 17.02 -17.77 -6.99
N HIS A 475 16.35 -17.04 -6.10
CA HIS A 475 15.40 -16.05 -6.56
C HIS A 475 16.22 -14.87 -7.07
N VAL A 476 16.22 -14.79 -8.39
CA VAL A 476 16.73 -13.69 -9.19
C VAL A 476 15.47 -12.93 -9.58
N THR A 477 15.40 -11.61 -9.43
CA THR A 477 14.25 -10.88 -9.99
C THR A 477 14.22 -11.10 -11.51
N GLU A 478 13.08 -10.95 -12.17
CA GLU A 478 13.03 -11.12 -13.62
C GLU A 478 14.08 -10.23 -14.31
N GLU A 479 14.32 -9.02 -13.79
CA GLU A 479 15.37 -8.14 -14.32
C GLU A 479 16.79 -8.70 -14.15
N GLU A 480 17.11 -9.27 -12.99
CA GLU A 480 18.43 -9.86 -12.75
C GLU A 480 18.64 -11.16 -13.58
N TYR A 481 17.55 -11.89 -13.89
CA TYR A 481 17.59 -13.13 -14.69
C TYR A 481 17.86 -12.76 -16.15
N GLN A 482 17.14 -11.77 -16.67
CA GLN A 482 17.33 -11.25 -18.01
C GLN A 482 18.72 -10.61 -18.18
N CYS A 483 19.24 -9.91 -17.17
CA CYS A 483 20.62 -9.39 -17.20
C CYS A 483 21.66 -10.52 -17.24
N ALA A 484 21.51 -11.56 -16.42
CA ALA A 484 22.43 -12.69 -16.41
C ALA A 484 22.40 -13.46 -17.74
N MET A 485 21.22 -13.63 -18.34
CA MET A 485 21.05 -14.28 -19.65
C MET A 485 21.71 -13.45 -20.76
N ARG A 486 21.50 -12.13 -20.80
CA ARG A 486 22.15 -11.24 -21.79
C ARG A 486 23.67 -11.27 -21.71
N ILE A 487 24.24 -11.33 -20.51
CA ILE A 487 25.69 -11.47 -20.32
C ILE A 487 26.17 -12.81 -20.89
N LEU A 488 25.46 -13.90 -20.62
CA LEU A 488 25.81 -15.21 -21.13
C LEU A 488 25.66 -15.30 -22.66
N GLU A 489 24.62 -14.71 -23.23
CA GLU A 489 24.40 -14.63 -24.68
C GLU A 489 25.50 -13.83 -25.38
N HIS A 490 26.01 -12.78 -24.73
CA HIS A 490 27.14 -12.01 -25.25
C HIS A 490 28.43 -12.83 -25.36
N PHE A 491 28.71 -13.71 -24.38
CA PHE A 491 29.91 -14.56 -24.38
C PHE A 491 29.73 -15.88 -25.15
N PHE A 492 28.48 -16.29 -25.41
CA PHE A 492 28.12 -17.53 -26.10
C PHE A 492 27.13 -17.29 -27.24
N PRO A 493 27.45 -16.39 -28.19
CA PRO A 493 26.53 -16.06 -29.27
C PRO A 493 26.20 -17.31 -30.10
N GLY A 494 24.91 -17.54 -30.36
CA GLY A 494 24.43 -18.66 -31.16
C GLY A 494 24.40 -20.03 -30.47
N ARG A 495 24.70 -20.12 -29.17
CA ARG A 495 24.46 -21.35 -28.37
C ARG A 495 23.17 -21.25 -27.59
N GLU A 496 22.38 -22.32 -27.62
CA GLU A 496 21.19 -22.45 -26.78
C GLU A 496 21.59 -22.58 -25.30
N LEU A 497 21.28 -21.58 -24.48
CA LEU A 497 21.67 -21.48 -23.07
C LEU A 497 20.65 -22.14 -22.13
N ASN A 498 20.39 -23.43 -22.35
CA ASN A 498 19.59 -24.23 -21.44
C ASN A 498 20.41 -24.82 -20.28
N LEU A 499 19.73 -25.41 -19.30
CA LEU A 499 20.35 -25.94 -18.08
C LEU A 499 21.46 -26.97 -18.36
N GLN A 500 21.35 -27.70 -19.47
CA GLN A 500 22.31 -28.73 -19.87
C GLN A 500 23.57 -28.10 -20.49
N SER A 501 23.42 -27.09 -21.35
CA SER A 501 24.55 -26.36 -21.94
C SER A 501 25.28 -25.52 -20.89
N LEU A 502 24.56 -24.85 -19.98
CA LEU A 502 25.16 -24.10 -18.87
C LEU A 502 25.95 -24.99 -17.91
N ARG A 503 25.45 -26.20 -17.60
CA ARG A 503 26.20 -27.20 -16.80
C ARG A 503 27.45 -27.70 -17.53
N THR A 504 27.39 -27.81 -18.85
CA THR A 504 28.51 -28.26 -19.68
C THR A 504 29.59 -27.18 -19.76
N ILE A 505 29.20 -25.92 -19.94
CA ILE A 505 30.07 -24.75 -19.88
C ILE A 505 30.72 -24.64 -18.49
N ALA A 506 29.92 -24.72 -17.42
CA ALA A 506 30.43 -24.68 -16.04
C ALA A 506 31.39 -25.84 -15.73
N LYS A 507 31.13 -27.04 -16.27
CA LYS A 507 32.01 -28.20 -16.15
C LYS A 507 33.31 -27.99 -16.92
N ALA A 508 33.26 -27.50 -18.16
CA ALA A 508 34.44 -27.20 -18.97
C ALA A 508 35.32 -26.09 -18.35
N ILE A 509 34.71 -25.07 -17.75
CA ILE A 509 35.41 -24.02 -17.00
C ILE A 509 36.09 -24.63 -15.76
N LYS A 510 35.37 -25.47 -15.02
CA LYS A 510 35.89 -26.12 -13.81
C LYS A 510 37.01 -27.12 -14.09
N ASP A 511 36.92 -27.85 -15.19
CA ASP A 511 37.93 -28.82 -15.63
C ASP A 511 39.10 -28.14 -16.37
N GLY A 512 39.05 -26.80 -16.53
CA GLY A 512 40.10 -26.01 -17.18
C GLY A 512 40.19 -26.19 -18.70
N THR A 513 39.19 -26.81 -19.32
CA THR A 513 39.16 -27.13 -20.75
C THR A 513 38.40 -26.10 -21.59
N PHE A 514 38.06 -24.95 -21.01
CA PHE A 514 37.26 -23.92 -21.65
C PHE A 514 38.14 -22.93 -22.45
N GLN A 515 37.93 -22.84 -23.77
CA GLN A 515 38.50 -21.81 -24.64
C GLN A 515 37.36 -20.94 -25.18
N ALA A 516 37.40 -19.63 -24.89
CA ALA A 516 36.48 -18.65 -25.47
C ALA A 516 36.94 -18.27 -26.89
N GLU A 517 36.02 -18.22 -27.85
CA GLU A 517 36.33 -17.70 -29.20
C GLU A 517 36.33 -16.17 -29.20
N PRO A 518 37.23 -15.51 -29.95
CA PRO A 518 37.38 -14.06 -29.94
C PRO A 518 36.32 -13.33 -30.79
N ILE A 519 35.86 -12.17 -30.29
CA ILE A 519 34.91 -11.26 -30.96
C ILE A 519 35.66 -10.41 -31.99
N LEU A 520 35.21 -10.42 -33.25
CA LEU A 520 35.76 -9.63 -34.36
C LEU A 520 35.12 -8.23 -34.43
N HIS A 521 35.96 -7.18 -34.42
CA HIS A 521 35.60 -5.77 -34.70
C HIS A 521 36.09 -5.35 -36.10
N THR A 522 35.32 -4.49 -36.78
CA THR A 522 35.76 -3.57 -37.86
C THR A 522 34.66 -2.50 -38.01
N GLU A 523 34.82 -1.19 -37.76
CA GLU A 523 35.64 -0.09 -38.33
C GLU A 523 35.24 0.47 -39.72
N ALA A 524 35.13 1.82 -39.74
CA ALA A 524 35.40 2.80 -40.82
C ALA A 524 34.25 3.37 -41.72
N LEU A 525 34.15 4.72 -41.71
CA LEU A 525 34.05 5.70 -42.83
C LEU A 525 33.66 7.09 -42.24
N PHE A 526 34.58 8.02 -41.94
CA PHE A 526 35.10 9.17 -42.76
C PHE A 526 34.04 9.87 -43.65
N ALA A 527 33.96 11.17 -43.93
CA ALA A 527 34.55 12.45 -43.51
C ALA A 527 33.91 13.59 -44.38
N THR A 528 33.90 14.84 -43.88
CA THR A 528 33.91 16.17 -44.59
C THR A 528 32.83 16.60 -45.63
N THR A 529 32.24 17.81 -45.48
CA THR A 529 32.49 19.05 -46.29
C THR A 529 31.48 20.22 -46.05
N HIS A 530 32.01 21.46 -45.88
CA HIS A 530 31.61 22.84 -46.35
C HIS A 530 30.13 23.25 -46.62
N ALA A 531 29.63 24.49 -46.55
CA ALA A 531 30.04 25.87 -46.16
C ALA A 531 28.78 26.81 -46.18
N SER A 532 28.90 28.01 -45.57
CA SER A 532 27.98 29.15 -45.27
C SER A 532 27.36 29.93 -46.48
N PRO A 533 26.82 31.19 -46.41
CA PRO A 533 26.15 32.05 -45.38
C PRO A 533 24.92 32.89 -45.91
N GLU A 534 24.48 33.95 -45.17
CA GLU A 534 23.65 35.15 -45.53
C GLU A 534 22.11 35.04 -45.33
N ASP A 535 21.32 36.04 -44.87
CA ASP A 535 21.51 37.41 -44.34
C ASP A 535 20.15 37.96 -43.78
N GLY A 536 20.20 38.92 -42.83
CA GLY A 536 19.26 40.05 -42.54
C GLY A 536 17.77 39.76 -42.19
N ASP A 537 17.01 40.54 -41.41
CA ASP A 537 17.19 41.82 -40.72
C ASP A 537 16.10 41.97 -39.63
N SER A 538 16.23 43.06 -38.87
CA SER A 538 15.70 43.44 -37.55
C SER A 538 14.27 44.06 -37.40
N VAL A 539 13.79 44.11 -36.13
CA VAL A 539 12.78 45.01 -35.44
C VAL A 539 11.29 44.85 -35.85
N ASP A 540 10.24 44.86 -35.00
CA ASP A 540 9.95 45.61 -33.76
C ASP A 540 8.82 44.97 -32.90
N ASN A 541 8.76 45.42 -31.66
CA ASN A 541 8.02 44.96 -30.49
C ASN A 541 6.49 45.16 -30.52
N GLY A 542 5.77 44.25 -29.85
CA GLY A 542 4.38 44.43 -29.45
C GLY A 542 3.96 43.46 -28.35
N GLU A 543 3.89 43.97 -27.12
CA GLU A 543 3.17 43.45 -25.94
C GLU A 543 3.84 42.32 -25.13
N GLU A 544 4.58 42.74 -24.09
CA GLU A 544 4.93 41.93 -22.92
C GLU A 544 3.64 41.46 -22.20
N GLN A 545 3.36 40.16 -22.27
CA GLN A 545 2.52 39.46 -21.30
C GLN A 545 3.41 38.88 -20.19
N ASP A 546 3.02 39.13 -18.94
CA ASP A 546 3.69 38.77 -17.69
C ASP A 546 4.41 37.42 -17.71
N VAL A 547 5.74 37.47 -17.64
CA VAL A 547 6.65 36.31 -17.50
C VAL A 547 6.67 35.83 -16.03
N GLN A 548 5.50 35.76 -15.40
CA GLN A 548 5.32 35.31 -14.02
C GLN A 548 4.44 34.03 -13.91
N GLU A 549 3.95 33.50 -15.03
CA GLU A 549 3.03 32.34 -15.07
C GLU A 549 3.61 30.99 -15.55
N LEU A 550 4.93 30.86 -15.77
CA LEU A 550 5.48 29.72 -16.53
C LEU A 550 6.37 28.73 -15.76
N HIS A 551 6.47 28.79 -14.44
CA HIS A 551 7.32 27.85 -13.68
C HIS A 551 6.55 27.14 -12.55
N GLU A 552 5.87 26.06 -12.90
CA GLU A 552 5.43 24.97 -11.99
C GLU A 552 5.42 23.62 -12.77
N PRO A 553 5.57 22.47 -12.07
CA PRO A 553 6.66 21.52 -12.24
C PRO A 553 6.26 20.33 -13.11
N LEU A 554 6.86 20.20 -14.29
CA LEU A 554 6.53 19.13 -15.22
C LEU A 554 7.62 18.04 -15.17
N GLY A 555 7.21 16.79 -14.93
CA GLY A 555 8.01 15.64 -15.30
C GLY A 555 8.45 15.76 -16.76
N CYS A 556 9.65 15.29 -17.08
CA CYS A 556 10.22 15.44 -18.41
C CYS A 556 10.40 14.08 -19.09
N MET A 557 10.18 14.06 -20.40
CA MET A 557 10.62 12.95 -21.24
C MET A 557 12.14 13.01 -21.34
N MET A 558 12.84 12.03 -20.76
CA MET A 558 14.29 11.91 -20.86
C MET A 558 14.65 10.89 -21.93
N LYS A 559 15.59 11.25 -22.79
CA LYS A 559 16.13 10.34 -23.81
C LYS A 559 17.11 9.39 -23.13
N ASP A 560 16.84 8.09 -23.19
CA ASP A 560 17.71 7.07 -22.61
C ASP A 560 18.95 6.81 -23.49
N SER A 561 19.85 5.95 -23.02
CA SER A 561 21.09 5.60 -23.73
C SER A 561 20.87 4.92 -25.09
N LEU A 562 19.63 4.54 -25.43
CA LEU A 562 19.23 3.96 -26.71
C LEU A 562 18.51 4.96 -27.61
N GLY A 563 18.40 6.23 -27.19
CA GLY A 563 17.76 7.28 -27.95
C GLY A 563 16.23 7.28 -27.85
N LYS A 564 15.63 6.49 -26.95
CA LYS A 564 14.18 6.43 -26.73
C LYS A 564 13.77 7.39 -25.62
N PHE A 565 12.65 8.08 -25.80
CA PHE A 565 12.13 9.00 -24.79
C PHE A 565 11.36 8.23 -23.73
N ARG A 566 11.81 8.29 -22.48
CA ARG A 566 11.13 7.72 -21.31
C ARG A 566 10.53 8.82 -20.46
N TYR A 567 9.29 8.66 -20.03
CA TYR A 567 8.70 9.58 -19.08
C TYR A 567 9.37 9.45 -17.72
N VAL A 568 9.89 10.56 -17.20
CA VAL A 568 10.42 10.65 -15.84
C VAL A 568 9.59 11.71 -15.11
N GLY A 569 8.59 11.25 -14.35
CA GLY A 569 7.72 12.11 -13.57
C GLY A 569 8.47 12.84 -12.46
N ALA A 570 8.13 14.11 -12.23
CA ALA A 570 8.62 14.88 -11.08
C ALA A 570 8.01 14.41 -9.75
N HIS A 571 6.93 13.62 -9.80
CA HIS A 571 6.22 13.07 -8.64
C HIS A 571 5.57 11.73 -9.02
N SER A 572 6.09 10.60 -8.51
CA SER A 572 5.31 9.36 -8.38
C SER A 572 4.32 9.40 -7.20
N GLU A 573 4.03 10.61 -6.70
CA GLU A 573 3.05 10.87 -5.66
C GLU A 573 2.29 12.15 -6.00
N ILE A 574 1.08 12.03 -6.56
CA ILE A 574 -0.13 12.81 -6.28
C ILE A 574 -1.22 12.25 -7.23
N PRO A 575 -2.40 11.80 -6.73
CA PRO A 575 -3.14 12.38 -5.60
C PRO A 575 -3.46 11.36 -4.49
N PHE A 576 -2.44 10.86 -3.80
CA PHE A 576 -2.62 10.43 -2.40
C PHE A 576 -2.47 11.64 -1.45
N ASN A 577 -1.52 12.54 -1.73
CA ASN A 577 -1.25 13.71 -0.88
C ASN A 577 -2.25 14.87 -1.02
N ALA A 578 -3.00 15.00 -2.13
CA ALA A 578 -4.04 16.03 -2.25
C ALA A 578 -5.27 15.75 -1.35
N ALA A 579 -5.60 14.47 -1.17
CA ALA A 579 -6.64 14.00 -0.24
C ALA A 579 -6.20 14.08 1.24
N VAL A 580 -4.89 14.00 1.50
CA VAL A 580 -4.31 14.16 2.84
C VAL A 580 -4.11 15.64 3.20
N ALA A 581 -3.77 16.50 2.23
CA ALA A 581 -3.57 17.93 2.44
C ALA A 581 -4.87 18.71 2.75
N THR A 582 -6.04 18.17 2.38
CA THR A 582 -7.34 18.77 2.73
C THR A 582 -7.68 18.64 4.22
N LEU A 583 -6.91 17.86 4.99
CA LEU A 583 -7.16 17.58 6.41
C LEU A 583 -6.45 18.51 7.40
N GLY A 584 -5.76 19.56 6.95
CA GLY A 584 -5.37 20.64 7.87
C GLY A 584 -4.29 21.57 7.37
N MET A 585 -4.61 22.87 7.24
CA MET A 585 -3.60 23.94 7.21
C MET A 585 -4.11 25.22 7.87
N GLN A 586 -3.32 25.76 8.81
CA GLN A 586 -3.33 27.18 9.21
C GLN A 586 -2.05 27.88 8.72
N ARG A 587 -2.17 29.17 8.38
CA ARG A 587 -1.18 30.04 7.71
C ARG A 587 -0.24 30.80 8.65
N LYS A 588 0.95 31.16 8.14
CA LYS A 588 1.64 32.50 8.10
C LYS A 588 3.15 32.31 7.78
N ASP A 589 3.95 33.21 7.21
CA ASP A 589 3.93 34.65 6.82
C ASP A 589 5.01 34.86 5.71
N PRO A 590 4.90 35.84 4.78
CA PRO A 590 5.78 35.98 3.61
C PRO A 590 6.71 37.20 3.72
N SER A 591 8.01 37.01 3.98
CA SER A 591 8.97 38.06 3.69
C SER A 591 10.40 37.52 3.51
N ILE A 592 10.99 37.84 2.34
CA ILE A 592 12.37 38.32 2.12
C ILE A 592 13.31 37.51 1.16
N ILE A 593 13.31 37.98 -0.11
CA ILE A 593 14.42 38.33 -1.07
C ILE A 593 15.30 37.20 -1.71
N PRO A 594 16.00 37.39 -2.87
CA PRO A 594 15.57 37.36 -4.28
C PRO A 594 16.33 36.32 -5.16
N THR A 595 15.98 36.29 -6.45
CA THR A 595 16.33 35.37 -7.56
C THR A 595 17.78 35.39 -8.07
N PRO A 596 18.35 34.22 -8.44
CA PRO A 596 19.41 34.11 -9.44
C PRO A 596 18.87 33.68 -10.83
N LYS A 597 19.63 34.04 -11.86
CA LYS A 597 19.25 34.14 -13.28
C LYS A 597 19.07 32.82 -14.04
N VAL A 598 18.15 32.89 -14.99
CA VAL A 598 17.70 31.89 -15.98
C VAL A 598 18.80 31.54 -17.00
N GLY A 599 18.90 30.25 -17.32
CA GLY A 599 19.37 29.73 -18.61
C GLY A 599 18.21 29.00 -19.31
N ALA A 600 18.09 29.16 -20.63
CA ALA A 600 16.90 28.89 -21.41
C ALA A 600 16.42 27.42 -21.47
N TYR A 601 15.12 27.26 -21.23
CA TYR A 601 14.23 26.13 -21.59
C TYR A 601 13.12 26.71 -22.51
N PRO A 602 12.37 25.92 -23.32
CA PRO A 602 12.01 24.50 -23.14
C PRO A 602 12.79 23.52 -24.04
N PRO A 603 12.76 22.18 -23.79
CA PRO A 603 13.21 21.20 -24.77
C PRO A 603 12.10 20.96 -25.81
N THR A 604 12.50 20.71 -27.05
CA THR A 604 11.62 20.41 -28.20
C THR A 604 10.83 19.12 -28.01
N LEU A 605 9.57 19.12 -28.46
CA LEU A 605 8.67 17.96 -28.50
C LEU A 605 9.26 16.85 -29.40
N PRO A 606 9.21 15.57 -29.01
CA PRO A 606 9.70 14.50 -29.86
C PRO A 606 8.79 14.27 -31.08
N VAL A 607 9.42 14.08 -32.25
CA VAL A 607 8.80 13.56 -33.47
C VAL A 607 8.56 12.07 -33.29
N ALA A 608 7.42 11.56 -33.79
CA ALA A 608 7.08 10.13 -33.77
C ALA A 608 8.25 9.28 -34.28
N SER A 609 8.64 8.26 -33.52
CA SER A 609 9.73 7.37 -33.92
C SER A 609 9.28 6.47 -35.08
N PRO A 610 10.09 6.29 -36.14
CA PRO A 610 9.85 5.24 -37.12
C PRO A 610 9.96 3.88 -36.41
N SER A 611 9.08 2.95 -36.77
CA SER A 611 9.08 1.56 -36.32
C SER A 611 10.50 0.97 -36.35
N THR A 612 11.03 0.61 -35.18
CA THR A 612 12.27 -0.17 -35.10
C THR A 612 11.94 -1.62 -35.44
N ASP A 613 12.33 -2.04 -36.66
CA ASP A 613 12.39 -3.45 -37.06
C ASP A 613 13.20 -4.25 -36.04
N SER A 614 12.52 -5.09 -35.26
CA SER A 614 13.13 -6.18 -34.50
C SER A 614 12.86 -7.49 -35.22
N GLY A 615 13.92 -8.08 -35.78
CA GLY A 615 13.86 -9.42 -36.36
C GLY A 615 13.64 -10.49 -35.28
N ALA A 616 12.39 -10.92 -35.14
CA ALA A 616 11.91 -12.30 -34.95
C ALA A 616 10.38 -12.21 -34.88
N GLU A 617 9.68 -12.72 -35.91
CA GLU A 617 8.22 -12.71 -35.99
C GLU A 617 7.60 -13.58 -34.88
N GLU A 618 7.35 -12.99 -33.70
CA GLU A 618 6.30 -13.52 -32.81
C GLU A 618 4.95 -13.13 -33.42
N SER A 619 4.35 -14.08 -34.13
CA SER A 619 3.03 -13.91 -34.70
C SER A 619 2.02 -13.68 -33.56
N TYR A 620 1.51 -12.45 -33.44
CA TYR A 620 0.39 -12.14 -32.57
C TYR A 620 -0.81 -13.01 -32.96
N TYR A 621 -1.44 -13.65 -31.97
CA TYR A 621 -2.70 -14.35 -32.24
C TYR A 621 -3.77 -13.34 -32.65
N LEU A 622 -4.51 -13.62 -33.72
CA LEU A 622 -5.68 -12.88 -34.15
C LEU A 622 -6.85 -13.85 -34.35
N PRO A 623 -8.06 -13.55 -33.85
CA PRO A 623 -9.24 -14.35 -34.17
C PRO A 623 -9.56 -14.29 -35.66
N SER A 624 -10.45 -15.18 -36.14
CA SER A 624 -10.96 -15.08 -37.51
C SER A 624 -11.53 -13.68 -37.78
N ARG A 625 -11.42 -13.20 -39.02
CA ARG A 625 -11.86 -11.85 -39.36
C ARG A 625 -13.34 -11.62 -39.02
N GLN A 626 -14.19 -12.63 -39.24
CA GLN A 626 -15.60 -12.60 -38.88
C GLN A 626 -15.83 -12.39 -37.37
N LEU A 627 -15.04 -13.05 -36.51
CA LEU A 627 -15.13 -12.88 -35.05
C LEU A 627 -14.61 -11.50 -34.60
N CYS A 628 -13.53 -11.02 -35.22
CA CYS A 628 -13.02 -9.68 -35.00
C CYS A 628 -14.11 -8.63 -35.28
N ASP A 629 -14.76 -8.70 -36.45
CA ASP A 629 -15.81 -7.74 -36.83
C ASP A 629 -16.97 -7.72 -35.81
N ILE A 630 -17.34 -8.88 -35.26
CA ILE A 630 -18.35 -9.01 -34.20
C ILE A 630 -17.87 -8.34 -32.90
N TYR A 631 -16.64 -8.63 -32.45
CA TYR A 631 -16.09 -8.05 -31.22
C TYR A 631 -15.95 -6.52 -31.31
N ILE A 632 -15.51 -6.01 -32.46
CA ILE A 632 -15.41 -4.57 -32.72
C ILE A 632 -16.80 -3.93 -32.73
N SER A 633 -17.80 -4.53 -33.40
CA SER A 633 -19.18 -4.01 -33.41
C SER A 633 -19.76 -3.91 -32.00
N ARG A 634 -19.62 -4.95 -31.17
CA ARG A 634 -20.07 -4.92 -29.76
C ARG A 634 -19.39 -3.81 -28.97
N PHE A 635 -18.07 -3.67 -29.12
CA PHE A 635 -17.33 -2.60 -28.45
C PHE A 635 -17.79 -1.21 -28.88
N LEU A 636 -18.03 -0.99 -30.18
CA LEU A 636 -18.51 0.28 -30.71
C LEU A 636 -19.92 0.64 -30.20
N GLU A 637 -20.82 -0.34 -30.20
CA GLU A 637 -22.23 -0.16 -29.84
C GLU A 637 -22.45 0.02 -28.34
N ASP A 638 -21.71 -0.70 -27.49
CA ASP A 638 -21.99 -0.76 -26.05
C ASP A 638 -21.04 0.05 -25.17
N VAL A 639 -19.78 0.22 -25.59
CA VAL A 639 -18.72 0.84 -24.78
C VAL A 639 -18.27 2.17 -25.36
N HIS A 640 -17.86 2.17 -26.62
CA HIS A 640 -17.26 3.35 -27.26
C HIS A 640 -18.27 4.48 -27.53
N CYS A 641 -19.55 4.14 -27.71
CA CYS A 641 -20.64 5.10 -27.87
C CYS A 641 -20.75 6.11 -26.71
N THR A 642 -20.28 5.72 -25.52
CA THR A 642 -20.19 6.56 -24.31
C THR A 642 -18.76 6.93 -23.93
N TYR A 643 -17.75 6.13 -24.30
CA TYR A 643 -16.33 6.39 -24.04
C TYR A 643 -15.52 6.39 -25.34
N TRP A 644 -15.55 7.52 -26.05
CA TRP A 644 -14.92 7.63 -27.34
C TRP A 644 -13.39 7.68 -27.21
N LEU A 645 -12.72 6.61 -27.62
CA LEU A 645 -11.26 6.49 -27.55
C LEU A 645 -10.58 6.53 -28.94
N TYR A 646 -11.35 6.34 -30.00
CA TYR A 646 -10.88 6.25 -31.40
C TYR A 646 -11.92 6.84 -32.37
N PRO A 647 -11.52 7.53 -33.45
CA PRO A 647 -12.39 7.67 -34.61
C PRO A 647 -12.77 6.29 -35.16
N VAL A 648 -14.04 6.10 -35.54
CA VAL A 648 -14.53 4.78 -35.97
C VAL A 648 -13.80 4.33 -37.23
N GLU A 649 -13.61 5.24 -38.18
CA GLU A 649 -12.91 5.01 -39.44
C GLU A 649 -11.43 4.67 -39.19
N ALA A 650 -10.79 5.37 -38.25
CA ALA A 650 -9.41 5.10 -37.87
C ALA A 650 -9.25 3.74 -37.17
N LEU A 651 -10.19 3.37 -36.29
CA LEU A 651 -10.19 2.07 -35.63
C LEU A 651 -10.32 0.95 -36.67
N LEU A 652 -11.30 1.04 -37.57
CA LEU A 652 -11.55 0.02 -38.60
C LEU A 652 -10.38 -0.10 -39.57
N HIS A 653 -9.83 1.03 -40.04
CA HIS A 653 -8.66 1.02 -40.91
C HIS A 653 -7.42 0.39 -40.25
N ARG A 654 -7.21 0.63 -38.94
CA ARG A 654 -6.12 -0.02 -38.20
C ARG A 654 -6.35 -1.51 -38.02
N VAL A 655 -7.59 -1.94 -37.80
CA VAL A 655 -7.97 -3.36 -37.78
C VAL A 655 -7.71 -3.99 -39.15
N ASP A 656 -8.14 -3.37 -40.24
CA ASP A 656 -7.89 -3.85 -41.60
C ASP A 656 -6.40 -4.05 -41.89
N ASN A 657 -5.59 -3.05 -41.54
CA ASN A 657 -4.14 -3.14 -41.71
C ASN A 657 -3.55 -4.28 -40.88
N THR A 658 -4.01 -4.49 -39.64
CA THR A 658 -3.54 -5.56 -38.76
C THR A 658 -3.81 -6.96 -39.35
N TYR A 659 -4.86 -7.11 -40.15
CA TYR A 659 -5.24 -8.38 -40.81
C TYR A 659 -4.66 -8.55 -42.22
N SER A 660 -3.91 -7.59 -42.74
CA SER A 660 -3.32 -7.65 -44.09
C SER A 660 -1.94 -8.33 -44.08
N GLU A 661 -1.63 -9.15 -45.10
CA GLU A 661 -0.34 -9.87 -45.23
C GLU A 661 0.88 -8.95 -45.45
N SER A 662 0.68 -7.63 -45.55
CA SER A 662 1.70 -6.63 -45.87
C SER A 662 1.91 -5.61 -44.73
N ALA A 663 1.41 -5.91 -43.53
CA ALA A 663 1.41 -4.97 -42.42
C ALA A 663 2.81 -4.79 -41.81
N PRO A 664 3.26 -3.54 -41.55
CA PRO A 664 4.38 -3.29 -40.65
C PRO A 664 4.07 -3.80 -39.24
N SER A 665 5.10 -4.12 -38.46
CA SER A 665 4.96 -4.61 -37.08
C SER A 665 4.01 -3.73 -36.24
N SER A 666 2.86 -4.27 -35.82
CA SER A 666 1.92 -3.60 -34.92
C SER A 666 2.57 -3.24 -33.58
N SER A 667 2.30 -2.04 -33.05
CA SER A 667 2.81 -1.62 -31.73
C SER A 667 2.17 -2.42 -30.59
N SER A 668 2.87 -2.52 -29.45
CA SER A 668 2.36 -3.26 -28.30
C SER A 668 1.14 -2.57 -27.69
N SER A 669 1.08 -1.24 -27.71
CA SER A 669 -0.08 -0.48 -27.24
C SER A 669 -1.32 -0.68 -28.11
N TRP A 670 -1.13 -0.77 -29.43
CA TRP A 670 -2.22 -1.12 -30.34
C TRP A 670 -2.74 -2.53 -30.08
N MET A 671 -1.83 -3.51 -30.01
CA MET A 671 -2.21 -4.90 -29.75
C MET A 671 -2.83 -5.09 -28.37
N CYS A 672 -2.37 -4.37 -27.35
CA CYS A 672 -2.98 -4.36 -26.02
C CYS A 672 -4.41 -3.81 -26.06
N SER A 673 -4.63 -2.71 -26.79
CA SER A 673 -5.98 -2.16 -27.00
C SER A 673 -6.87 -3.19 -27.69
N LEU A 674 -6.39 -3.78 -28.78
CA LEU A 674 -7.13 -4.74 -29.60
C LEU A 674 -7.49 -6.01 -28.82
N TYR A 675 -6.54 -6.58 -28.06
CA TYR A 675 -6.81 -7.73 -27.18
C TYR A 675 -7.79 -7.40 -26.07
N THR A 676 -7.72 -6.20 -25.50
CA THR A 676 -8.70 -5.80 -24.49
C THR A 676 -10.10 -5.62 -25.09
N ILE A 677 -10.19 -5.10 -26.32
CA ILE A 677 -11.46 -5.04 -27.06
C ILE A 677 -12.00 -6.45 -27.34
N PHE A 678 -11.16 -7.39 -27.76
CA PHE A 678 -11.55 -8.78 -27.95
C PHE A 678 -12.00 -9.42 -26.64
N ALA A 679 -11.34 -9.13 -25.52
CA ALA A 679 -11.78 -9.61 -24.22
C ALA A 679 -13.19 -9.12 -23.85
N ILE A 680 -13.49 -7.85 -24.11
CA ILE A 680 -14.82 -7.28 -23.88
C ILE A 680 -15.83 -7.94 -24.83
N GLY A 681 -15.52 -8.03 -26.13
CA GLY A 681 -16.41 -8.62 -27.14
C GLY A 681 -16.65 -10.12 -26.96
N ALA A 682 -15.67 -10.85 -26.43
CA ALA A 682 -15.73 -12.29 -26.14
C ALA A 682 -16.36 -12.61 -24.78
N ALA A 683 -16.78 -11.61 -24.01
CA ALA A 683 -17.35 -11.82 -22.68
C ALA A 683 -18.63 -12.68 -22.74
N ASN A 684 -18.52 -13.87 -22.14
CA ASN A 684 -19.48 -14.96 -21.90
C ASN A 684 -20.63 -15.18 -22.90
N TYR A 685 -20.30 -15.84 -24.02
CA TYR A 685 -21.25 -16.43 -24.95
C TYR A 685 -21.59 -17.92 -24.68
N ALA A 686 -21.07 -18.51 -23.60
CA ALA A 686 -21.47 -19.84 -23.17
C ALA A 686 -22.77 -19.74 -22.35
N GLY A 687 -23.91 -19.95 -23.03
CA GLY A 687 -25.25 -19.80 -22.46
C GLY A 687 -25.47 -20.60 -21.18
N ALA A 688 -25.74 -19.89 -20.08
CA ALA A 688 -26.33 -20.46 -18.87
C ALA A 688 -27.81 -20.04 -18.68
N ASN A 689 -28.33 -19.12 -19.49
CA ASN A 689 -29.64 -18.49 -19.29
C ASN A 689 -30.70 -18.77 -20.38
N GLY A 690 -30.50 -19.75 -21.25
CA GLY A 690 -31.55 -20.23 -22.15
C GLY A 690 -31.96 -19.30 -23.31
N ASN A 691 -31.33 -18.14 -23.50
CA ASN A 691 -31.46 -17.39 -24.74
C ASN A 691 -30.51 -18.00 -25.79
N SER A 692 -31.09 -18.48 -26.88
CA SER A 692 -30.33 -18.96 -28.03
C SER A 692 -29.51 -17.81 -28.62
N PRO A 693 -28.33 -18.14 -29.16
CA PRO A 693 -27.62 -17.29 -30.11
C PRO A 693 -28.53 -16.54 -31.09
N PRO A 694 -28.20 -15.28 -31.48
CA PRO A 694 -28.65 -14.79 -32.78
C PRO A 694 -28.31 -15.87 -33.83
N PRO A 695 -29.20 -16.14 -34.81
CA PRO A 695 -29.02 -17.20 -35.80
C PRO A 695 -27.66 -17.18 -36.54
N ASP A 696 -27.00 -16.02 -36.53
CA ASP A 696 -25.77 -15.73 -37.26
C ASP A 696 -24.49 -15.80 -36.41
N TRP A 697 -24.57 -16.22 -35.14
CA TRP A 697 -23.43 -16.11 -34.22
C TRP A 697 -22.45 -17.30 -34.29
N PRO A 698 -21.15 -17.07 -34.56
CA PRO A 698 -20.12 -18.10 -34.70
C PRO A 698 -19.49 -18.50 -33.34
N ALA A 699 -20.27 -19.05 -32.41
CA ALA A 699 -19.81 -19.36 -31.05
C ALA A 699 -18.77 -20.48 -30.98
N ALA A 700 -18.78 -21.38 -31.97
CA ALA A 700 -17.96 -22.58 -31.98
C ALA A 700 -16.57 -22.37 -32.61
N LEU A 701 -16.18 -21.13 -32.90
CA LEU A 701 -15.07 -20.81 -33.81
C LEU A 701 -13.89 -20.05 -33.17
N ASP A 702 -14.02 -19.45 -31.97
CA ASP A 702 -12.86 -18.87 -31.29
C ASP A 702 -12.20 -19.88 -30.35
N THR A 703 -10.87 -19.95 -30.40
CA THR A 703 -10.08 -20.80 -29.50
C THR A 703 -9.75 -20.12 -28.18
N LYS A 704 -9.98 -18.80 -28.06
CA LYS A 704 -9.68 -18.00 -26.88
C LYS A 704 -10.93 -17.45 -26.20
N THR A 705 -10.91 -17.45 -24.88
CA THR A 705 -11.93 -16.83 -24.02
C THR A 705 -11.62 -15.37 -23.73
N SER A 706 -12.58 -14.65 -23.14
CA SER A 706 -12.36 -13.30 -22.60
C SER A 706 -11.15 -13.21 -21.66
N GLU A 707 -10.95 -14.23 -20.81
CA GLU A 707 -9.82 -14.29 -19.87
C GLU A 707 -8.49 -14.50 -20.61
N ASP A 708 -8.47 -15.31 -21.66
CA ASP A 708 -7.26 -15.54 -22.48
C ASP A 708 -6.82 -14.26 -23.20
N TYR A 709 -7.77 -13.49 -23.76
CA TYR A 709 -7.46 -12.20 -24.38
C TYR A 709 -6.95 -11.17 -23.36
N LEU A 710 -7.48 -11.16 -22.13
CA LEU A 710 -6.93 -10.31 -21.08
C LEU A 710 -5.54 -10.72 -20.63
N ALA A 711 -5.24 -12.02 -20.61
CA ALA A 711 -3.90 -12.50 -20.32
C ALA A 711 -2.90 -12.03 -21.40
N LEU A 712 -3.28 -12.10 -22.67
CA LEU A 712 -2.47 -11.58 -23.79
C LEU A 712 -2.27 -10.07 -23.68
N ALA A 713 -3.33 -9.30 -23.42
CA ALA A 713 -3.22 -7.87 -23.22
C ALA A 713 -2.30 -7.52 -22.02
N LYS A 714 -2.40 -8.26 -20.91
CA LYS A 714 -1.55 -8.05 -19.72
C LYS A 714 -0.07 -8.32 -19.96
N GLN A 715 0.27 -9.24 -20.85
CA GLN A 715 1.68 -9.52 -21.22
C GLN A 715 2.32 -8.32 -21.93
N LEU A 716 1.53 -7.50 -22.63
CA LEU A 716 2.01 -6.34 -23.36
C LEU A 716 2.18 -5.10 -22.47
N ILE A 717 1.58 -5.08 -21.27
CA ILE A 717 1.55 -3.92 -20.37
C ILE A 717 2.95 -3.32 -20.11
N PRO A 718 4.01 -4.08 -19.80
CA PRO A 718 5.35 -3.51 -19.61
C PRO A 718 5.81 -2.68 -20.81
N THR A 719 5.60 -3.20 -22.03
CA THR A 719 5.93 -2.49 -23.26
C THR A 719 5.03 -1.29 -23.51
N VAL A 720 3.74 -1.35 -23.13
CA VAL A 720 2.83 -0.19 -23.18
C VAL A 720 3.32 0.94 -22.27
N TYR A 721 3.84 0.64 -21.07
CA TYR A 721 4.47 1.65 -20.22
C TYR A 721 5.76 2.21 -20.81
N ASP A 722 6.52 1.41 -21.55
CA ASP A 722 7.73 1.87 -22.25
C ASP A 722 7.40 2.73 -23.48
N GLU A 723 6.30 2.45 -24.20
CA GLU A 723 5.84 3.23 -25.36
C GLU A 723 5.28 4.61 -24.94
N ALA A 724 4.47 4.67 -23.88
CA ALA A 724 3.95 5.89 -23.23
C ALA A 724 3.41 6.97 -24.21
N ASP A 725 2.76 6.54 -25.28
CA ASP A 725 2.20 7.37 -26.34
C ASP A 725 0.66 7.48 -26.29
N ILE A 726 0.04 8.08 -27.31
CA ILE A 726 -1.43 8.23 -27.37
C ILE A 726 -2.12 6.85 -27.40
N ASP A 727 -1.52 5.84 -28.01
CA ASP A 727 -2.09 4.48 -28.02
C ASP A 727 -1.94 3.81 -26.66
N SER A 728 -0.89 4.11 -25.90
CA SER A 728 -0.68 3.63 -24.54
C SER A 728 -1.78 4.15 -23.60
N ILE A 729 -2.15 5.43 -23.75
CA ILE A 729 -3.27 6.06 -23.04
C ILE A 729 -4.57 5.29 -23.31
N ARG A 730 -4.87 5.03 -24.59
CA ARG A 730 -6.07 4.29 -25.01
C ARG A 730 -6.07 2.87 -24.47
N ALA A 731 -4.94 2.16 -24.57
CA ALA A 731 -4.80 0.80 -24.08
C ALA A 731 -5.11 0.69 -22.59
N MET A 732 -4.53 1.58 -21.78
CA MET A 732 -4.76 1.59 -20.33
C MET A 732 -6.20 2.01 -19.96
N ALA A 733 -6.81 2.93 -20.72
CA ALA A 733 -8.21 3.31 -20.51
C ALA A 733 -9.18 2.17 -20.80
N ILE A 734 -8.97 1.42 -21.90
CA ILE A 734 -9.81 0.25 -22.24
C ILE A 734 -9.57 -0.88 -21.23
N MET A 735 -8.33 -1.10 -20.79
CA MET A 735 -8.00 -2.07 -19.75
C MET A 735 -8.70 -1.74 -18.44
N SER A 736 -8.77 -0.47 -18.05
CA SER A 736 -9.54 -0.02 -16.88
C SER A 736 -11.01 -0.42 -16.98
N LEU A 737 -11.67 -0.16 -18.12
CA LEU A 737 -13.07 -0.53 -18.35
C LEU A 737 -13.29 -2.05 -18.26
N ALA A 738 -12.41 -2.85 -18.85
CA ALA A 738 -12.49 -4.30 -18.80
C ALA A 738 -12.32 -4.85 -17.37
N MET A 739 -11.33 -4.34 -16.62
CA MET A 739 -11.10 -4.72 -15.23
C MET A 739 -12.25 -4.33 -14.31
N GLU A 740 -12.88 -3.18 -14.56
CA GLU A 740 -14.06 -2.74 -13.82
C GLU A 740 -15.22 -3.72 -14.00
N ASN A 741 -15.52 -4.12 -15.24
CA ASN A 741 -16.60 -5.07 -15.50
C ASN A 741 -16.35 -6.45 -14.88
N LEU A 742 -15.07 -6.85 -14.71
CA LEU A 742 -14.66 -8.07 -14.03
C LEU A 742 -14.54 -7.94 -12.50
N CYS A 743 -15.08 -6.87 -11.93
CA CYS A 743 -15.09 -6.62 -10.48
C CYS A 743 -13.70 -6.44 -9.86
N SER A 744 -12.67 -6.13 -10.66
CA SER A 744 -11.30 -5.85 -10.18
C SER A 744 -11.08 -4.34 -10.01
N ARG A 745 -11.69 -3.76 -8.98
CA ARG A 745 -11.74 -2.29 -8.77
C ARG A 745 -10.37 -1.63 -8.61
N VAL A 746 -9.49 -2.26 -7.84
CA VAL A 746 -8.14 -1.72 -7.61
C VAL A 746 -7.36 -1.70 -8.93
N SER A 747 -7.42 -2.77 -9.71
CA SER A 747 -6.77 -2.81 -11.02
C SER A 747 -7.36 -1.78 -11.98
N ALA A 748 -8.68 -1.64 -12.03
CA ALA A 748 -9.34 -0.62 -12.85
C ALA A 748 -8.85 0.78 -12.49
N TYR A 749 -8.84 1.14 -11.21
CA TYR A 749 -8.37 2.44 -10.73
C TYR A 749 -6.87 2.68 -11.05
N LEU A 750 -6.02 1.66 -10.91
CA LEU A 750 -4.60 1.76 -11.24
C LEU A 750 -4.34 1.99 -12.74
N TYR A 751 -5.04 1.26 -13.62
CA TYR A 751 -4.91 1.46 -15.06
C TYR A 751 -5.49 2.81 -15.51
N MET A 752 -6.57 3.28 -14.88
CA MET A 752 -7.08 4.63 -15.08
C MET A 752 -6.04 5.68 -14.68
N GLY A 753 -5.45 5.54 -13.48
CA GLY A 753 -4.38 6.43 -13.01
C GLY A 753 -3.19 6.48 -13.96
N ALA A 754 -2.77 5.33 -14.49
CA ALA A 754 -1.70 5.24 -15.48
C ALA A 754 -2.04 5.96 -16.79
N SER A 755 -3.26 5.75 -17.32
CA SER A 755 -3.75 6.42 -18.53
C SER A 755 -3.77 7.95 -18.37
N VAL A 756 -4.30 8.44 -17.24
CA VAL A 756 -4.36 9.87 -16.90
C VAL A 756 -2.96 10.45 -16.72
N GLN A 757 -2.05 9.72 -16.08
CA GLN A 757 -0.66 10.17 -15.89
C GLN A 757 0.07 10.30 -17.23
N MET A 758 -0.09 9.35 -18.15
CA MET A 758 0.44 9.45 -19.51
C MET A 758 -0.17 10.65 -20.25
N ALA A 759 -1.48 10.88 -20.13
CA ALA A 759 -2.14 12.05 -20.73
C ALA A 759 -1.64 13.39 -20.16
N PHE A 760 -1.39 13.47 -18.86
CA PHE A 760 -0.74 14.64 -18.25
C PHE A 760 0.66 14.88 -18.81
N SER A 761 1.42 13.81 -18.95
CA SER A 761 2.80 13.82 -19.43
C SER A 761 2.92 14.32 -20.87
N LEU A 762 1.99 13.89 -21.72
CA LEU A 762 1.89 14.34 -23.11
C LEU A 762 1.21 15.72 -23.25
N GLY A 763 0.81 16.35 -22.14
CA GLY A 763 0.26 17.71 -22.14
C GLY A 763 -1.17 17.82 -22.66
N LEU A 764 -1.93 16.73 -22.71
CA LEU A 764 -3.31 16.70 -23.21
C LEU A 764 -4.25 17.63 -22.42
N HIS A 765 -4.01 17.80 -21.12
CA HIS A 765 -4.71 18.73 -20.21
C HIS A 765 -4.45 20.22 -20.48
N ARG A 766 -3.44 20.53 -21.30
CA ARG A 766 -3.04 21.88 -21.70
C ARG A 766 -3.09 22.08 -23.21
N ASP A 767 -3.78 21.19 -23.92
CA ASP A 767 -3.90 21.19 -25.38
C ASP A 767 -2.55 21.28 -26.11
N GLN A 768 -1.53 20.61 -25.55
CA GLN A 768 -0.21 20.49 -26.17
C GLN A 768 -0.20 19.31 -27.13
N VAL A 769 0.38 19.52 -28.31
CA VAL A 769 0.56 18.50 -29.35
C VAL A 769 1.95 18.63 -29.96
N ALA A 770 2.48 17.55 -30.53
CA ALA A 770 3.75 17.58 -31.26
C ALA A 770 3.71 18.62 -32.41
N GLU A 771 4.85 19.23 -32.73
CA GLU A 771 4.94 20.22 -33.83
C GLU A 771 4.53 19.63 -35.20
N SER A 772 4.68 18.32 -35.37
CA SER A 772 4.27 17.59 -36.56
C SER A 772 2.78 17.19 -36.58
N ALA A 773 2.01 17.49 -35.53
CA ALA A 773 0.62 17.08 -35.40
C ALA A 773 -0.29 17.94 -36.29
N THR A 774 -1.22 17.28 -36.98
CA THR A 774 -2.23 17.95 -37.79
C THR A 774 -3.32 18.58 -36.92
N ALA A 775 -4.13 19.46 -37.51
CA ALA A 775 -5.32 19.99 -36.84
C ALA A 775 -6.29 18.87 -36.41
N LEU A 776 -6.36 17.78 -37.18
CA LEU A 776 -7.16 16.61 -36.85
C LEU A 776 -6.62 15.90 -35.60
N ASP A 777 -5.31 15.64 -35.55
CA ASP A 777 -4.65 14.98 -34.40
C ASP A 777 -4.89 15.75 -33.09
N ARG A 778 -4.86 17.09 -33.15
CA ARG A 778 -5.14 17.94 -31.99
C ARG A 778 -6.56 17.79 -31.48
N GLU A 779 -7.55 17.76 -32.37
CA GLU A 779 -8.95 17.58 -31.98
C GLU A 779 -9.22 16.16 -31.45
N GLU A 780 -8.55 15.14 -32.00
CA GLU A 780 -8.61 13.78 -31.44
C GLU A 780 -8.05 13.72 -30.02
N GLN A 781 -6.89 14.33 -29.77
CA GLN A 781 -6.26 14.36 -28.45
C GLN A 781 -7.11 15.11 -27.41
N ARG A 782 -7.72 16.24 -27.78
CA ARG A 782 -8.71 16.93 -26.93
C ARG A 782 -9.86 16.02 -26.55
N ARG A 783 -10.34 15.22 -27.50
CA ARG A 783 -11.46 14.32 -27.25
C ARG A 783 -11.07 13.13 -26.36
N ILE A 784 -9.87 12.59 -26.52
CA ILE A 784 -9.31 11.58 -25.60
C ILE A 784 -9.25 12.16 -24.18
N TRP A 785 -8.71 13.36 -24.01
CA TRP A 785 -8.64 14.04 -22.71
C TRP A 785 -10.00 14.13 -22.02
N TRP A 786 -11.01 14.65 -22.72
CA TRP A 786 -12.35 14.80 -22.16
C TRP A 786 -13.08 13.48 -21.92
N THR A 787 -12.70 12.42 -22.64
CA THR A 787 -13.16 11.06 -22.36
C THR A 787 -12.54 10.52 -21.08
N LEU A 788 -11.23 10.69 -20.87
CA LEU A 788 -10.56 10.33 -19.62
C LEU A 788 -11.13 11.10 -18.43
N PHE A 789 -11.44 12.38 -18.61
CA PHE A 789 -12.09 13.21 -17.59
C PHE A 789 -13.40 12.62 -17.08
N GLN A 790 -14.26 12.17 -18.01
CA GLN A 790 -15.53 11.53 -17.67
C GLN A 790 -15.33 10.16 -17.03
N LEU A 791 -14.43 9.36 -17.61
CA LEU A 791 -14.20 7.99 -17.18
C LEU A 791 -13.55 7.92 -15.79
N ASP A 792 -12.58 8.79 -15.49
CA ASP A 792 -11.97 8.93 -14.16
C ASP A 792 -13.02 9.20 -13.07
N GLN A 793 -13.97 10.11 -13.33
CA GLN A 793 -15.07 10.38 -12.40
C GLN A 793 -15.92 9.13 -12.13
N GLU A 794 -16.18 8.34 -13.17
CA GLU A 794 -17.02 7.16 -13.07
C GLU A 794 -16.34 6.04 -12.27
N ILE A 795 -15.12 5.66 -12.66
CA ILE A 795 -14.30 4.63 -11.99
C ILE A 795 -14.06 5.01 -10.53
N SER A 796 -13.65 6.26 -10.28
CA SER A 796 -13.36 6.76 -8.93
C SER A 796 -14.62 6.72 -8.05
N SER A 797 -15.77 7.17 -8.58
CA SER A 797 -17.03 7.19 -7.83
C SER A 797 -17.57 5.81 -7.46
N ARG A 798 -17.25 4.78 -8.25
CA ARG A 798 -17.64 3.39 -7.97
C ARG A 798 -16.68 2.67 -7.03
N GLY A 799 -15.41 3.05 -7.02
CA GLY A 799 -14.41 2.50 -6.11
C GLY A 799 -14.29 3.22 -4.77
N GLY A 800 -15.15 4.20 -4.48
CA GLY A 800 -15.05 5.05 -3.28
C GLY A 800 -13.74 5.84 -3.21
N SER A 801 -13.06 6.01 -4.35
CA SER A 801 -11.72 6.60 -4.47
C SER A 801 -11.81 8.05 -4.96
N PRO A 802 -10.86 8.93 -4.60
CA PRO A 802 -10.82 10.28 -5.16
C PRO A 802 -10.52 10.24 -6.65
N THR A 803 -11.02 11.22 -7.39
CA THR A 803 -10.68 11.40 -8.81
C THR A 803 -9.22 11.75 -9.00
N VAL A 804 -8.59 11.19 -10.04
CA VAL A 804 -7.21 11.53 -10.40
C VAL A 804 -7.15 12.90 -11.05
N ILE A 805 -8.16 13.27 -11.84
CA ILE A 805 -8.26 14.57 -12.49
C ILE A 805 -9.07 15.51 -11.60
N ASP A 806 -8.44 16.52 -11.01
CA ASP A 806 -9.12 17.57 -10.23
C ASP A 806 -8.70 18.96 -10.72
N GLU A 807 -9.65 19.69 -11.31
CA GLU A 807 -9.43 21.01 -11.93
C GLU A 807 -9.06 22.11 -10.92
N ARG A 808 -9.19 21.86 -9.61
CA ARG A 808 -8.74 22.80 -8.55
C ARG A 808 -7.23 22.75 -8.33
N PHE A 809 -6.65 21.56 -8.51
CA PHE A 809 -5.22 21.31 -8.31
C PHE A 809 -4.46 21.24 -9.63
N THR A 810 -5.19 21.08 -10.74
CA THR A 810 -4.63 20.89 -12.07
C THR A 810 -5.18 21.94 -13.02
N LYS A 811 -4.32 22.79 -13.59
CA LYS A 811 -4.72 23.76 -14.62
C LYS A 811 -5.09 23.02 -15.90
N VAL A 812 -6.39 22.87 -16.16
CA VAL A 812 -6.92 22.31 -17.40
C VAL A 812 -7.29 23.46 -18.34
N THR A 813 -6.51 23.65 -19.41
CA THR A 813 -6.77 24.69 -20.44
C THR A 813 -7.27 24.10 -21.75
N THR A 814 -7.44 22.79 -21.83
CA THR A 814 -7.90 22.11 -23.04
C THR A 814 -9.31 22.56 -23.41
N PRO A 815 -9.54 23.08 -24.61
CA PRO A 815 -10.89 23.42 -25.04
C PRO A 815 -11.69 22.14 -25.34
N MET A 816 -13.02 22.27 -25.47
CA MET A 816 -13.83 21.18 -26.00
C MET A 816 -13.41 20.87 -27.46
N PRO A 817 -13.43 19.60 -27.89
CA PRO A 817 -13.07 19.25 -29.26
C PRO A 817 -14.09 19.83 -30.23
N SER A 818 -13.62 20.29 -31.38
CA SER A 818 -14.47 20.80 -32.46
C SER A 818 -15.13 19.65 -33.20
N GLU A 819 -16.44 19.51 -33.01
CA GLU A 819 -17.26 18.51 -33.71
C GLU A 819 -17.44 18.82 -35.21
N GLN A 820 -16.95 19.98 -35.68
CA GLN A 820 -16.85 20.30 -37.12
C GLN A 820 -15.62 19.67 -37.77
N VAL A 821 -14.59 19.36 -36.99
CA VAL A 821 -13.31 18.80 -37.46
C VAL A 821 -13.27 17.30 -37.22
N VAL A 822 -13.66 16.85 -36.02
CA VAL A 822 -13.77 15.43 -35.67
C VAL A 822 -15.24 15.11 -35.44
N TYR A 823 -15.86 14.48 -36.43
CA TYR A 823 -17.24 14.02 -36.30
C TYR A 823 -17.32 12.92 -35.22
N PRO A 824 -18.27 13.00 -34.27
CA PRO A 824 -18.30 12.08 -33.14
C PRO A 824 -18.60 10.62 -33.49
N GLY A 825 -19.09 10.36 -34.70
CA GLY A 825 -19.37 9.03 -35.25
C GLY A 825 -20.85 8.66 -35.22
N LEU A 826 -21.18 7.52 -35.83
CA LEU A 826 -22.57 7.02 -35.96
C LEU A 826 -23.24 6.69 -34.63
N HIS A 827 -22.48 6.52 -33.54
CA HIS A 827 -22.98 6.06 -32.24
C HIS A 827 -23.03 7.15 -31.16
N THR A 828 -22.46 8.33 -31.42
CA THR A 828 -22.45 9.44 -30.44
C THR A 828 -23.01 10.70 -31.08
N PRO A 829 -24.14 11.25 -30.57
CA PRO A 829 -24.76 12.44 -31.16
C PRO A 829 -23.91 13.70 -30.96
N LEU A 830 -24.11 14.69 -31.83
CA LEU A 830 -23.48 16.01 -31.71
C LEU A 830 -23.81 16.66 -30.35
N SER A 831 -22.87 17.43 -29.83
CA SER A 831 -22.89 18.14 -28.55
C SER A 831 -22.97 17.23 -27.33
N TRP A 832 -22.96 15.91 -27.50
CA TRP A 832 -23.06 14.96 -26.40
C TRP A 832 -21.87 15.06 -25.46
N MET A 833 -20.64 15.15 -25.99
CA MET A 833 -19.42 15.22 -25.18
C MET A 833 -19.42 16.49 -24.31
N ALA A 834 -19.68 17.65 -24.90
CA ALA A 834 -19.77 18.91 -24.16
C ALA A 834 -20.87 18.89 -23.09
N THR A 835 -22.03 18.34 -23.43
CA THR A 835 -23.15 18.20 -22.50
C THR A 835 -22.78 17.25 -21.35
N SER A 836 -22.19 16.08 -21.63
CA SER A 836 -21.76 15.11 -20.64
C SER A 836 -20.63 15.63 -19.74
N VAL A 837 -19.61 16.31 -20.28
CA VAL A 837 -18.56 16.97 -19.48
C VAL A 837 -19.15 18.01 -18.52
N SER A 838 -20.11 18.81 -18.99
CA SER A 838 -20.75 19.82 -18.14
C SER A 838 -21.54 19.19 -16.98
N LEU A 839 -22.20 18.05 -17.20
CA LEU A 839 -22.85 17.29 -16.13
C LEU A 839 -21.83 16.68 -15.17
N CYS A 840 -20.72 16.15 -15.70
CA CYS A 840 -19.63 15.58 -14.91
C CYS A 840 -19.01 16.61 -13.95
N ARG A 841 -18.74 17.84 -14.45
CA ARG A 841 -18.30 18.97 -13.62
C ARG A 841 -19.30 19.33 -12.53
N LEU A 842 -20.57 19.49 -12.90
CA LEU A 842 -21.62 19.79 -11.92
C LEU A 842 -21.73 18.70 -10.84
N LYS A 843 -21.62 17.43 -11.22
CA LYS A 843 -21.60 16.30 -10.29
C LYS A 843 -20.39 16.34 -9.35
N ARG A 844 -19.21 16.72 -9.85
CA ARG A 844 -17.99 16.92 -9.03
C ARG A 844 -18.17 18.04 -8.03
N GLU A 845 -18.69 19.19 -8.46
CA GLU A 845 -18.99 20.32 -7.58
C GLU A 845 -19.98 19.92 -6.48
N ILE A 846 -21.03 19.17 -6.82
CA ILE A 846 -22.00 18.62 -5.86
C ILE A 846 -21.32 17.72 -4.84
N ILE A 847 -20.49 16.76 -5.30
CA ILE A 847 -19.78 15.84 -4.42
C ILE A 847 -18.87 16.62 -3.47
N GLN A 848 -18.18 17.64 -3.96
CA GLN A 848 -17.28 18.43 -3.11
C GLN A 848 -18.06 19.26 -2.08
N ALA A 849 -19.06 20.02 -2.52
CA ALA A 849 -19.82 20.96 -1.69
C ALA A 849 -20.64 20.25 -0.60
N VAL A 850 -21.15 19.05 -0.89
CA VAL A 850 -22.01 18.31 0.05
C VAL A 850 -21.22 17.23 0.81
N TYR A 851 -20.15 16.66 0.22
CA TYR A 851 -19.51 15.42 0.70
C TYR A 851 -18.02 15.51 1.08
N MET A 852 -17.22 16.50 0.64
CA MET A 852 -15.76 16.52 0.93
C MET A 852 -15.27 17.69 1.80
N GLU A 853 -15.87 18.88 1.75
CA GLU A 853 -15.47 20.01 2.62
C GLU A 853 -16.26 20.01 3.93
N ARG A 854 -15.79 19.32 4.97
CA ARG A 854 -16.39 19.45 6.31
C ARG A 854 -15.39 19.50 7.47
N ALA A 855 -15.40 20.63 8.15
CA ALA A 855 -14.92 20.78 9.53
C ALA A 855 -16.03 20.48 10.57
N SER A 856 -17.31 20.43 10.16
CA SER A 856 -18.49 20.14 11.01
C SER A 856 -19.26 18.91 10.50
N ASN A 857 -19.97 18.18 11.38
CA ASN A 857 -20.79 17.03 10.97
C ASN A 857 -22.14 17.41 10.30
N SER A 858 -22.38 18.69 9.94
CA SER A 858 -23.69 19.17 9.47
C SER A 858 -23.79 19.38 7.94
N ILE A 859 -24.92 18.99 7.32
CA ILE A 859 -25.26 19.31 5.92
C ILE A 859 -26.09 20.61 5.88
N SER A 860 -25.71 21.57 5.04
CA SER A 860 -26.55 22.74 4.79
C SER A 860 -27.70 22.42 3.81
N PHE A 861 -28.95 22.64 4.23
CA PHE A 861 -30.12 22.44 3.38
C PHE A 861 -30.14 23.38 2.16
N SER A 862 -29.65 24.61 2.31
CA SER A 862 -29.56 25.59 1.21
C SER A 862 -28.56 25.16 0.14
N THR A 863 -27.47 24.50 0.52
CA THR A 863 -26.46 23.98 -0.42
C THR A 863 -27.03 22.86 -1.29
N VAL A 864 -27.73 21.89 -0.68
CA VAL A 864 -28.43 20.81 -1.41
C VAL A 864 -29.49 21.39 -2.34
N SER A 865 -30.30 22.32 -1.82
CA SER A 865 -31.35 23.02 -2.56
C SER A 865 -30.85 23.75 -3.81
N ASN A 866 -29.78 24.54 -3.66
CA ASN A 866 -29.16 25.26 -4.77
C ASN A 866 -28.56 24.30 -5.80
N SER A 867 -27.96 23.20 -5.35
CA SER A 867 -27.41 22.16 -6.22
C SER A 867 -28.48 21.49 -7.08
N LEU A 868 -29.68 21.25 -6.53
CA LEU A 868 -30.82 20.72 -7.29
C LEU A 868 -31.32 21.72 -8.34
N LEU A 869 -31.37 23.02 -8.02
CA LEU A 869 -31.72 24.07 -8.98
C LEU A 869 -30.72 24.14 -10.14
N LEU A 870 -29.42 23.98 -9.87
CA LEU A 870 -28.40 23.92 -10.90
C LEU A 870 -28.56 22.72 -11.83
N LEU A 871 -28.85 21.53 -11.28
CA LEU A 871 -29.17 20.34 -12.09
C LEU A 871 -30.42 20.56 -12.96
N GLN A 872 -31.44 21.20 -12.42
CA GLN A 872 -32.65 21.51 -13.17
C GLN A 872 -32.37 22.50 -14.31
N LYS A 873 -31.62 23.56 -14.03
CA LYS A 873 -31.19 24.53 -15.04
C LYS A 873 -30.39 23.83 -16.14
N TRP A 874 -29.47 22.96 -15.76
CA TRP A 874 -28.69 22.14 -16.69
C TRP A 874 -29.60 21.28 -17.58
N HIS A 875 -30.56 20.55 -17.00
CA HIS A 875 -31.49 19.71 -17.77
C HIS A 875 -32.37 20.51 -18.74
N ARG A 876 -32.80 21.73 -18.34
CA ARG A 876 -33.56 22.64 -19.22
C ARG A 876 -32.71 23.19 -20.38
N GLN A 877 -31.42 23.43 -20.14
CA GLN A 877 -30.47 23.94 -21.12
C GLN A 877 -29.90 22.86 -22.06
N MET A 878 -30.17 21.58 -21.77
CA MET A 878 -29.79 20.46 -22.63
C MET A 878 -30.32 20.67 -24.07
N PRO A 879 -29.47 20.47 -25.10
CA PRO A 879 -29.89 20.54 -26.49
C PRO A 879 -31.11 19.66 -26.78
N ALA A 880 -32.05 20.15 -27.60
CA ALA A 880 -33.33 19.48 -27.82
C ALA A 880 -33.17 18.05 -28.38
N HIS A 881 -32.20 17.82 -29.26
CA HIS A 881 -31.94 16.51 -29.86
C HIS A 881 -31.27 15.50 -28.90
N LEU A 882 -30.82 15.94 -27.72
CA LEU A 882 -30.29 15.07 -26.66
C LEU A 882 -31.34 14.76 -25.58
N LYS A 883 -32.56 15.29 -25.70
CA LYS A 883 -33.64 15.00 -24.76
C LYS A 883 -34.22 13.60 -25.02
N PHE A 884 -34.50 12.87 -23.95
CA PHE A 884 -34.90 11.47 -24.02
C PHE A 884 -36.25 11.24 -24.72
N ASP A 885 -37.16 12.21 -24.62
CA ASP A 885 -38.49 12.20 -25.22
C ASP A 885 -38.50 12.58 -26.71
N VAL A 886 -37.38 13.05 -27.25
CA VAL A 886 -37.23 13.40 -28.67
C VAL A 886 -36.76 12.18 -29.47
N PRO A 887 -37.45 11.81 -30.56
CA PRO A 887 -37.04 10.68 -31.40
C PRO A 887 -35.61 10.84 -31.93
N ALA A 888 -34.78 9.83 -31.68
CA ALA A 888 -33.39 9.78 -32.14
C ALA A 888 -33.12 8.51 -32.98
N PRO A 889 -32.14 8.58 -33.91
CA PRO A 889 -31.62 7.40 -34.62
C PRO A 889 -31.29 6.24 -33.67
N PRO A 890 -31.53 4.97 -34.05
CA PRO A 890 -31.27 3.82 -33.18
C PRO A 890 -29.88 3.80 -32.55
N THR A 891 -28.85 4.17 -33.31
CA THR A 891 -27.45 4.19 -32.88
C THR A 891 -27.14 5.26 -31.83
N TYR A 892 -27.94 6.31 -31.69
CA TYR A 892 -27.75 7.35 -30.66
C TYR A 892 -28.51 7.07 -29.36
N ARG A 893 -29.46 6.13 -29.37
CA ARG A 893 -30.37 5.91 -28.24
C ARG A 893 -29.64 5.57 -26.96
N ARG A 894 -28.58 4.74 -27.02
CA ARG A 894 -27.78 4.37 -25.85
C ARG A 894 -27.08 5.58 -25.23
N ALA A 895 -26.34 6.36 -26.03
CA ALA A 895 -25.63 7.55 -25.55
C ALA A 895 -26.58 8.57 -24.91
N ILE A 896 -27.75 8.80 -25.52
CA ILE A 896 -28.78 9.68 -24.95
C ILE A 896 -29.31 9.11 -23.63
N ALA A 897 -29.69 7.83 -23.59
CA ALA A 897 -30.22 7.21 -22.38
C ALA A 897 -29.21 7.25 -21.20
N VAL A 898 -27.93 6.96 -21.45
CA VAL A 898 -26.87 7.02 -20.44
C VAL A 898 -26.69 8.42 -19.88
N LEU A 899 -26.75 9.46 -20.72
CA LEU A 899 -26.68 10.86 -20.26
C LEU A 899 -27.83 11.20 -19.29
N HIS A 900 -29.05 10.76 -19.59
CA HIS A 900 -30.20 10.96 -18.71
C HIS A 900 -30.12 10.13 -17.42
N LEU A 901 -29.62 8.89 -17.49
CA LEU A 901 -29.36 8.06 -16.30
C LEU A 901 -28.31 8.70 -15.39
N GLN A 902 -27.25 9.30 -15.95
CA GLN A 902 -26.27 10.04 -15.16
C GLN A 902 -26.88 11.27 -14.47
N HIS A 903 -27.79 11.98 -15.15
CA HIS A 903 -28.52 13.11 -14.57
C HIS A 903 -29.37 12.66 -13.38
N TRP A 904 -30.26 11.68 -13.57
CA TRP A 904 -31.12 11.18 -12.50
C TRP A 904 -30.33 10.52 -11.37
N SER A 905 -29.24 9.82 -11.67
CA SER A 905 -28.33 9.28 -10.64
C SER A 905 -27.72 10.39 -9.78
N THR A 906 -27.50 11.60 -10.32
CA THR A 906 -26.96 12.74 -9.57
C THR A 906 -28.04 13.39 -8.70
N VAL A 907 -29.30 13.44 -9.18
CA VAL A 907 -30.46 13.83 -8.36
C VAL A 907 -30.67 12.86 -7.19
N ILE A 908 -30.61 11.54 -7.45
CA ILE A 908 -30.69 10.50 -6.41
C ILE A 908 -29.55 10.66 -5.41
N LEU A 909 -28.31 10.90 -5.86
CA LEU A 909 -27.16 11.11 -4.97
C LEU A 909 -27.42 12.21 -3.93
N LEU A 910 -27.96 13.35 -4.36
CA LEU A 910 -28.30 14.51 -3.53
C LEU A 910 -29.47 14.27 -2.58
N THR A 911 -30.49 13.53 -3.03
CA THR A 911 -31.80 13.45 -2.34
C THR A 911 -31.98 12.17 -1.51
N ARG A 912 -31.27 11.09 -1.83
CA ARG A 912 -31.33 9.83 -1.08
C ARG A 912 -31.06 9.96 0.43
N PRO A 913 -30.20 10.87 0.94
CA PRO A 913 -29.96 10.95 2.38
C PRO A 913 -31.22 11.37 3.16
N PHE A 914 -32.10 12.15 2.55
CA PHE A 914 -33.38 12.56 3.15
C PHE A 914 -34.35 11.39 3.23
N LEU A 915 -34.44 10.58 2.16
CA LEU A 915 -35.25 9.37 2.15
C LEU A 915 -34.76 8.37 3.20
N LEU A 916 -33.44 8.17 3.30
CA LEU A 916 -32.85 7.30 4.33
C LEU A 916 -33.19 7.79 5.74
N TYR A 917 -33.08 9.10 5.99
CA TYR A 917 -33.41 9.68 7.29
C TYR A 917 -34.90 9.52 7.65
N LEU A 918 -35.81 9.60 6.65
CA LEU A 918 -37.23 9.29 6.86
C LEU A 918 -37.47 7.84 7.26
N VAL A 919 -36.65 6.88 6.80
CA VAL A 919 -36.79 5.48 7.24
C VAL A 919 -36.32 5.30 8.69
N ILE A 920 -35.18 5.89 9.04
CA ILE A 920 -34.45 5.60 10.30
C ILE A 920 -34.89 6.49 11.46
N ARG A 921 -35.27 7.75 11.20
CA ARG A 921 -35.46 8.79 12.24
C ARG A 921 -36.78 9.55 12.11
N TYR A 922 -37.80 8.99 11.44
CA TYR A 922 -39.09 9.66 11.22
C TYR A 922 -39.70 10.24 12.51
N GLY A 923 -39.74 9.45 13.58
CA GLY A 923 -40.33 9.84 14.87
C GLY A 923 -39.58 10.96 15.59
N ALA A 924 -38.30 11.17 15.28
CA ALA A 924 -37.45 12.19 15.88
C ALA A 924 -37.51 13.55 15.15
N LEU A 925 -38.14 13.62 13.97
CA LEU A 925 -38.29 14.86 13.20
C LEU A 925 -39.39 15.76 13.78
N ALA A 926 -39.06 17.03 14.01
CA ALA A 926 -40.06 18.07 14.27
C ALA A 926 -40.99 18.23 13.06
N SER A 927 -42.29 18.50 13.31
CA SER A 927 -43.32 18.57 12.26
C SER A 927 -43.01 19.55 11.13
N SER A 928 -42.33 20.67 11.42
CA SER A 928 -41.90 21.65 10.41
C SER A 928 -40.80 21.13 9.47
N LYS A 929 -39.95 20.20 9.94
CA LYS A 929 -38.87 19.60 9.15
C LYS A 929 -39.33 18.40 8.32
N LYS A 930 -40.36 17.66 8.79
CA LYS A 930 -40.90 16.48 8.11
C LYS A 930 -41.31 16.76 6.66
N ILE A 931 -42.02 17.87 6.43
CA ILE A 931 -42.51 18.29 5.11
C ILE A 931 -41.38 18.35 4.07
N TRP A 932 -40.23 18.89 4.46
CA TRP A 932 -39.09 19.06 3.57
C TRP A 932 -38.33 17.76 3.31
N PHE A 933 -38.20 16.91 4.32
CA PHE A 933 -37.63 15.57 4.15
C PHE A 933 -38.51 14.70 3.27
N GLU A 934 -39.83 14.69 3.50
CA GLU A 934 -40.83 14.00 2.68
C GLU A 934 -40.76 14.47 1.23
N ARG A 935 -40.63 15.78 0.99
CA ARG A 935 -40.50 16.32 -0.36
C ARG A 935 -39.20 15.92 -1.06
N MET A 936 -38.06 15.94 -0.36
CA MET A 936 -36.78 15.47 -0.91
C MET A 936 -36.80 13.95 -1.13
N GLY A 937 -37.47 13.21 -0.25
CA GLY A 937 -37.72 11.78 -0.41
C GLY A 937 -38.58 11.48 -1.64
N LYS A 938 -39.67 12.22 -1.86
CA LYS A 938 -40.50 12.13 -3.07
C LYS A 938 -39.70 12.43 -4.34
N THR A 939 -38.84 13.45 -4.30
CA THR A 939 -37.93 13.78 -5.41
C THR A 939 -37.00 12.61 -5.73
N CYS A 940 -36.44 11.96 -4.69
CA CYS A 940 -35.58 10.80 -4.86
C CYS A 940 -36.33 9.64 -5.55
N ILE A 941 -37.58 9.40 -5.16
CA ILE A 941 -38.43 8.33 -5.72
C ILE A 941 -38.84 8.67 -7.16
N ASP A 942 -39.22 9.91 -7.45
CA ASP A 942 -39.54 10.39 -8.81
C ASP A 942 -38.35 10.22 -9.76
N ALA A 943 -37.15 10.63 -9.34
CA ALA A 943 -35.91 10.41 -10.09
C ALA A 943 -35.64 8.92 -10.34
N ALA A 944 -35.92 8.07 -9.35
CA ALA A 944 -35.81 6.63 -9.51
C ALA A 944 -36.81 6.07 -10.52
N GLN A 945 -38.09 6.45 -10.45
CA GLN A 945 -39.13 6.02 -11.39
C GLN A 945 -38.81 6.45 -12.83
N LYS A 946 -38.35 7.69 -13.04
CA LYS A 946 -37.89 8.16 -14.36
C LYS A 946 -36.72 7.34 -14.90
N SER A 947 -35.79 6.94 -14.02
CA SER A 947 -34.70 6.05 -14.38
C SER A 947 -35.20 4.64 -14.76
N VAL A 948 -36.22 4.11 -14.07
CA VAL A 948 -36.86 2.83 -14.44
C VAL A 948 -37.50 2.92 -15.83
N THR A 949 -38.21 4.02 -16.15
CA THR A 949 -38.79 4.22 -17.48
C THR A 949 -37.71 4.19 -18.56
N ILE A 950 -36.59 4.87 -18.34
CA ILE A 950 -35.45 4.87 -19.27
C ILE A 950 -34.90 3.45 -19.45
N LEU A 951 -34.61 2.73 -18.36
CA LEU A 951 -34.06 1.37 -18.40
C LEU A 951 -35.02 0.37 -19.07
N THR A 952 -36.32 0.51 -18.83
CA THR A 952 -37.35 -0.33 -19.46
C THR A 952 -37.40 -0.08 -20.97
N GLN A 953 -37.29 1.18 -21.40
CA GLN A 953 -37.19 1.51 -22.82
C GLN A 953 -35.85 1.06 -23.44
N MET A 954 -34.75 1.13 -22.69
CA MET A 954 -33.46 0.59 -23.15
C MET A 954 -33.56 -0.92 -23.39
N SER A 955 -34.22 -1.65 -22.48
CA SER A 955 -34.49 -3.08 -22.64
C SER A 955 -35.37 -3.37 -23.86
N SER A 956 -36.46 -2.63 -24.07
CA SER A 956 -37.35 -2.86 -25.21
C SER A 956 -36.73 -2.47 -26.57
N THR A 957 -35.77 -1.55 -26.56
CA THR A 957 -35.04 -1.11 -27.77
C THR A 957 -33.71 -1.84 -27.98
N GLY A 958 -33.34 -2.78 -27.11
CA GLY A 958 -32.10 -3.55 -27.23
C GLY A 958 -30.83 -2.74 -27.00
N THR A 959 -30.88 -1.68 -26.19
CA THR A 959 -29.73 -0.78 -25.91
C THR A 959 -29.16 -0.91 -24.50
N LEU A 960 -29.69 -1.85 -23.71
CA LEU A 960 -29.21 -2.20 -22.37
C LEU A 960 -28.02 -3.16 -22.48
N SER A 961 -26.90 -2.87 -21.81
CA SER A 961 -25.65 -3.63 -21.96
C SER A 961 -25.06 -4.08 -20.63
N SER A 962 -24.48 -5.28 -20.62
CA SER A 962 -23.66 -5.81 -19.51
C SER A 962 -22.15 -5.84 -19.81
N LEU A 963 -21.72 -5.28 -20.94
CA LEU A 963 -20.30 -5.14 -21.29
C LEU A 963 -19.60 -4.06 -20.47
N THR A 964 -20.37 -3.18 -19.83
CA THR A 964 -19.90 -2.21 -18.83
C THR A 964 -20.65 -2.43 -17.52
N ALA A 965 -20.06 -2.02 -16.41
CA ALA A 965 -20.73 -2.09 -15.11
C ALA A 965 -21.83 -1.02 -14.93
N PHE A 966 -22.00 -0.08 -15.87
CA PHE A 966 -22.86 1.09 -15.70
C PHE A 966 -24.33 0.76 -15.51
N ASP A 967 -24.92 0.04 -16.45
CA ASP A 967 -26.36 -0.25 -16.48
C ASP A 967 -26.76 -1.05 -15.23
N SER A 968 -26.02 -2.11 -14.88
CA SER A 968 -26.25 -2.92 -13.67
C SER A 968 -26.03 -2.14 -12.38
N THR A 969 -25.06 -1.22 -12.33
CA THR A 969 -24.85 -0.34 -11.16
C THR A 969 -26.03 0.61 -10.98
N CYS A 970 -26.54 1.17 -12.08
CA CYS A 970 -27.73 2.01 -12.06
C CYS A 970 -28.94 1.23 -11.54
N ILE A 971 -29.19 0.02 -12.04
CA ILE A 971 -30.30 -0.81 -11.57
C ILE A 971 -30.17 -1.14 -10.08
N LEU A 972 -29.00 -1.56 -9.62
CA LEU A 972 -28.76 -1.86 -8.21
C LEU A 972 -29.04 -0.65 -7.30
N ARG A 973 -28.62 0.56 -7.71
CA ARG A 973 -28.93 1.80 -6.99
C ARG A 973 -30.43 2.06 -6.90
N LEU A 974 -31.19 1.79 -7.97
CA LEU A 974 -32.64 1.97 -7.96
C LEU A 974 -33.33 0.97 -7.05
N ILE A 975 -32.89 -0.29 -7.02
CA ILE A 975 -33.42 -1.29 -6.10
C ILE A 975 -33.27 -0.81 -4.65
N ILE A 976 -32.10 -0.26 -4.29
CA ILE A 976 -31.88 0.32 -2.94
C ILE A 976 -32.89 1.44 -2.64
N ILE A 977 -33.14 2.35 -3.58
CA ILE A 977 -34.11 3.43 -3.38
C ILE A 977 -35.52 2.89 -3.16
N PHE A 978 -35.95 1.89 -3.93
CA PHE A 978 -37.28 1.30 -3.77
C PHE A 978 -37.39 0.44 -2.50
N ILE A 979 -36.31 -0.18 -2.03
CA ILE A 979 -36.27 -0.82 -0.70
C ILE A 979 -36.53 0.24 0.38
N LEU A 980 -35.87 1.40 0.33
CA LEU A 980 -36.11 2.48 1.29
C LEU A 980 -37.56 2.98 1.23
N ALA A 981 -38.09 3.20 0.03
CA ALA A 981 -39.47 3.64 -0.17
C ALA A 981 -40.49 2.61 0.35
N TYR A 982 -40.29 1.33 0.05
CA TYR A 982 -41.12 0.23 0.56
C TYR A 982 -41.03 0.13 2.08
N SER A 983 -39.84 0.26 2.65
CA SER A 983 -39.61 0.21 4.10
C SER A 983 -40.34 1.32 4.84
N HIS A 984 -40.37 2.53 4.26
CA HIS A 984 -41.04 3.69 4.83
C HIS A 984 -42.57 3.61 4.73
N THR A 985 -43.10 3.16 3.59
CA THR A 985 -44.54 3.32 3.24
C THR A 985 -45.34 2.02 3.25
N ARG A 986 -44.68 0.86 3.10
CA ARG A 986 -45.27 -0.49 2.94
C ARG A 986 -46.22 -0.65 1.75
N LEU A 987 -46.15 0.24 0.76
CA LEU A 987 -46.99 0.16 -0.43
C LEU A 987 -46.45 -0.90 -1.41
N SER A 988 -47.32 -1.81 -1.87
CA SER A 988 -46.96 -2.91 -2.78
C SER A 988 -46.33 -2.43 -4.09
N GLN A 989 -46.71 -1.24 -4.57
CA GLN A 989 -46.17 -0.65 -5.79
C GLN A 989 -44.63 -0.55 -5.79
N TYR A 990 -44.00 -0.27 -4.64
CA TYR A 990 -42.54 -0.17 -4.57
C TYR A 990 -41.87 -1.54 -4.58
N SER A 991 -42.53 -2.56 -4.00
CA SER A 991 -42.09 -3.95 -4.10
C SER A 991 -42.16 -4.46 -5.54
N GLU A 992 -43.22 -4.11 -6.28
CA GLU A 992 -43.35 -4.46 -7.70
C GLU A 992 -42.24 -3.82 -8.55
N GLN A 993 -41.83 -2.58 -8.24
CA GLN A 993 -40.71 -1.92 -8.91
C GLN A 993 -39.36 -2.62 -8.66
N ILE A 994 -39.10 -3.12 -7.44
CA ILE A 994 -37.90 -3.91 -7.12
C ILE A 994 -37.81 -5.13 -8.03
N TRP A 995 -38.90 -5.90 -8.15
CA TRP A 995 -38.92 -7.11 -8.97
C TRP A 995 -38.94 -6.84 -10.46
N SER A 996 -39.55 -5.73 -10.90
CA SER A 996 -39.42 -5.23 -12.28
C SER A 996 -37.96 -4.96 -12.65
N LEU A 997 -37.21 -4.33 -11.74
CA LEU A 997 -35.77 -4.08 -11.91
C LEU A 997 -34.94 -5.38 -11.90
N MET A 998 -35.29 -6.34 -11.05
CA MET A 998 -34.67 -7.68 -11.09
C MET A 998 -34.95 -8.39 -12.41
N LYS A 999 -36.14 -8.24 -12.98
CA LYS A 999 -36.48 -8.79 -14.30
C LYS A 999 -35.62 -8.15 -15.40
N LEU A 1000 -35.32 -6.86 -15.31
CA LEU A 1000 -34.40 -6.19 -16.23
C LEU A 1000 -32.98 -6.76 -16.11
N ILE A 1001 -32.43 -6.89 -14.89
CA ILE A 1001 -31.11 -7.49 -14.65
C ILE A 1001 -31.04 -8.93 -15.18
N ASN A 1002 -32.06 -9.73 -14.92
CA ASN A 1002 -32.11 -11.13 -15.36
C ASN A 1002 -32.27 -11.26 -16.89
N GLY A 1003 -32.83 -10.23 -17.54
CA GLY A 1003 -32.94 -10.13 -18.99
C GLY A 1003 -31.65 -9.67 -19.69
N MET A 1004 -30.69 -9.10 -18.95
CA MET A 1004 -29.37 -8.75 -19.48
C MET A 1004 -28.49 -9.99 -19.67
N GLU A 1005 -27.45 -9.90 -20.51
CA GLU A 1005 -26.43 -10.94 -20.58
C GLU A 1005 -25.68 -11.04 -19.25
N GLN A 1006 -25.53 -12.25 -18.72
CA GLN A 1006 -24.93 -12.49 -17.41
C GLN A 1006 -23.40 -12.51 -17.48
N ILE A 1007 -22.83 -11.32 -17.64
CA ILE A 1007 -21.39 -11.06 -17.76
C ILE A 1007 -20.91 -10.29 -16.53
N GLY A 1008 -19.70 -10.64 -16.04
CA GLY A 1008 -18.97 -9.85 -15.06
C GLY A 1008 -19.81 -9.40 -13.86
N PHE A 1009 -19.84 -8.08 -13.64
CA PHE A 1009 -20.59 -7.46 -12.54
C PHE A 1009 -22.11 -7.69 -12.63
N THR A 1010 -22.70 -7.74 -13.83
CA THR A 1010 -24.14 -8.02 -13.98
C THR A 1010 -24.51 -9.41 -13.44
N LYS A 1011 -23.66 -10.41 -13.70
CA LYS A 1011 -23.84 -11.78 -13.18
C LYS A 1011 -23.77 -11.85 -11.66
N MET A 1012 -22.86 -11.09 -11.05
CA MET A 1012 -22.76 -11.00 -9.59
C MET A 1012 -24.05 -10.40 -9.01
N VAL A 1013 -24.51 -9.28 -9.57
CA VAL A 1013 -25.72 -8.59 -9.10
C VAL A 1013 -26.96 -9.49 -9.23
N SER A 1014 -27.13 -10.21 -10.34
CA SER A 1014 -28.30 -11.09 -10.54
C SER A 1014 -28.36 -12.25 -9.56
N GLN A 1015 -27.20 -12.78 -9.14
CA GLN A 1015 -27.11 -13.93 -8.24
C GLN A 1015 -27.22 -13.53 -6.76
N GLU A 1016 -26.60 -12.42 -6.38
CA GLU A 1016 -26.53 -12.02 -4.96
C GLU A 1016 -27.76 -11.22 -4.50
N THR A 1017 -28.31 -10.36 -5.36
CA THR A 1017 -29.41 -9.44 -4.97
C THR A 1017 -30.66 -10.18 -4.49
N PRO A 1018 -31.15 -11.26 -5.13
CA PRO A 1018 -32.32 -12.00 -4.66
C PRO A 1018 -32.13 -12.61 -3.26
N LEU A 1019 -30.93 -13.14 -2.98
CA LEU A 1019 -30.61 -13.71 -1.65
C LEU A 1019 -30.72 -12.63 -0.57
N ARG A 1020 -30.25 -11.42 -0.87
CA ARG A 1020 -30.35 -10.28 0.04
C ARG A 1020 -31.78 -9.76 0.21
N LEU A 1021 -32.59 -9.76 -0.85
CA LEU A 1021 -34.01 -9.38 -0.76
C LEU A 1021 -34.80 -10.37 0.11
N ALA A 1022 -34.48 -11.67 0.01
CA ALA A 1022 -35.08 -12.70 0.84
C ALA A 1022 -34.73 -12.53 2.34
N GLU A 1023 -33.47 -12.19 2.66
CA GLU A 1023 -33.03 -11.86 4.03
C GLU A 1023 -33.82 -10.69 4.63
N LEU A 1024 -34.36 -9.79 3.79
CA LEU A 1024 -35.13 -8.62 4.20
C LEU A 1024 -36.62 -8.85 4.31
N GLY A 1025 -37.10 -10.04 3.99
CA GLY A 1025 -38.52 -10.33 3.94
C GLY A 1025 -39.26 -9.46 2.93
N VAL A 1026 -38.62 -9.08 1.82
CA VAL A 1026 -39.28 -8.49 0.64
C VAL A 1026 -39.73 -9.66 -0.24
N PRO A 1027 -41.02 -10.07 -0.19
CA PRO A 1027 -41.48 -11.27 -0.89
C PRO A 1027 -41.51 -11.05 -2.41
N GLU A 1028 -41.27 -12.12 -3.18
CA GLU A 1028 -41.38 -12.13 -4.65
C GLU A 1028 -42.83 -11.99 -5.13
N HIS A 1029 -43.79 -12.46 -4.31
CA HIS A 1029 -45.23 -12.35 -4.58
C HIS A 1029 -45.96 -11.73 -3.38
N PRO A 1030 -46.68 -10.60 -3.56
CA PRO A 1030 -47.42 -9.94 -2.48
C PRO A 1030 -48.51 -10.81 -1.82
N GLN A 1031 -48.94 -11.89 -2.47
CA GLN A 1031 -50.04 -12.76 -2.02
C GLN A 1031 -49.62 -13.91 -1.09
N ASP A 1032 -48.31 -14.19 -0.94
CA ASP A 1032 -47.84 -15.27 -0.05
C ASP A 1032 -47.88 -14.91 1.44
N ASN A 1033 -48.28 -13.68 1.77
CA ASN A 1033 -48.40 -13.16 3.14
C ASN A 1033 -49.84 -13.25 3.69
N VAL A 1034 -50.56 -14.32 3.38
CA VAL A 1034 -51.85 -14.66 4.01
C VAL A 1034 -51.67 -15.88 4.91
N GLY A 1035 -50.89 -15.70 5.98
CA GLY A 1035 -50.68 -16.70 7.03
C GLY A 1035 -50.41 -16.01 8.37
N ASP A 1036 -51.27 -16.28 9.35
CA ASP A 1036 -51.34 -15.68 10.69
C ASP A 1036 -49.98 -15.52 11.41
N ASN A 1037 -49.87 -14.42 12.18
CA ASN A 1037 -48.94 -14.14 13.29
C ASN A 1037 -47.49 -13.71 13.02
N HIS A 1038 -47.25 -12.68 12.19
CA HIS A 1038 -46.00 -11.91 12.31
C HIS A 1038 -46.24 -10.39 12.35
N ALA A 1039 -45.72 -9.77 13.41
CA ALA A 1039 -45.69 -8.32 13.63
C ALA A 1039 -45.04 -7.60 12.45
N PRO A 1040 -45.42 -6.33 12.17
CA PRO A 1040 -44.80 -5.55 11.10
C PRO A 1040 -43.29 -5.48 11.32
N ILE A 1041 -42.49 -5.98 10.37
CA ILE A 1041 -41.04 -5.98 10.43
C ILE A 1041 -40.58 -4.52 10.31
N HIS A 1042 -40.44 -3.82 11.44
CA HIS A 1042 -39.62 -2.62 11.52
C HIS A 1042 -38.19 -3.05 11.22
N LEU A 1043 -37.66 -2.65 10.05
CA LEU A 1043 -36.22 -2.71 9.84
C LEU A 1043 -35.62 -1.74 10.85
N ASP A 1044 -35.01 -2.26 11.91
CA ASP A 1044 -34.36 -1.43 12.92
C ASP A 1044 -33.13 -0.75 12.32
N ASP A 1045 -32.63 0.29 13.00
CA ASP A 1045 -31.45 1.03 12.57
C ASP A 1045 -30.26 0.11 12.26
N ALA A 1046 -30.14 -0.99 13.01
CA ALA A 1046 -29.07 -1.97 12.86
C ALA A 1046 -29.22 -2.77 11.56
N THR A 1047 -30.44 -3.18 11.20
CA THR A 1047 -30.72 -3.93 9.97
C THR A 1047 -30.61 -3.04 8.73
N ILE A 1048 -31.04 -1.77 8.82
CA ILE A 1048 -30.85 -0.78 7.73
C ILE A 1048 -29.37 -0.41 7.58
N ALA A 1049 -28.63 -0.22 8.68
CA ALA A 1049 -27.20 0.04 8.62
C ALA A 1049 -26.41 -1.19 8.14
N GLN A 1050 -26.83 -2.39 8.53
CA GLN A 1050 -26.27 -3.65 8.05
C GLN A 1050 -26.61 -3.88 6.58
N LEU A 1051 -27.80 -3.50 6.12
CA LEU A 1051 -28.16 -3.48 4.70
C LEU A 1051 -27.31 -2.53 3.88
N TRP A 1052 -27.18 -1.31 4.39
CA TRP A 1052 -26.34 -0.26 3.80
C TRP A 1052 -24.87 -0.69 3.77
N GLY A 1053 -24.44 -1.46 4.77
CA GLY A 1053 -23.11 -2.06 4.85
C GLY A 1053 -22.94 -3.35 4.03
N ASN A 1054 -24.00 -4.13 3.78
CA ASN A 1054 -23.94 -5.45 3.13
C ASN A 1054 -24.27 -5.41 1.63
N TRP A 1055 -24.98 -4.39 1.13
CA TRP A 1055 -25.17 -4.12 -0.30
C TRP A 1055 -23.93 -3.41 -0.91
N ASP A 1056 -22.77 -3.73 -0.35
CA ASP A 1056 -21.42 -3.28 -0.65
C ASP A 1056 -21.04 -1.88 -0.10
N PRO A 1057 -20.18 -1.81 0.94
CA PRO A 1057 -19.68 -0.54 1.49
C PRO A 1057 -18.69 0.18 0.56
N ASN A 1058 -18.24 -0.46 -0.53
CA ASN A 1058 -17.24 0.08 -1.45
C ASN A 1058 -17.82 0.56 -2.79
N PHE A 1059 -19.15 0.65 -2.96
CA PHE A 1059 -19.81 1.27 -4.13
C PHE A 1059 -20.21 2.74 -3.92
N MET A 1060 -19.72 3.31 -2.82
CA MET A 1060 -20.39 4.38 -2.10
C MET A 1060 -19.38 5.50 -1.76
N THR A 1061 -19.73 6.76 -2.05
CA THR A 1061 -18.87 7.93 -1.77
C THR A 1061 -18.71 8.18 -0.26
N PRO A 1062 -17.71 8.97 0.20
CA PRO A 1062 -17.34 9.15 1.62
C PRO A 1062 -18.47 9.53 2.61
N LEU A 1063 -19.62 9.99 2.14
CA LEU A 1063 -20.78 10.32 2.97
C LEU A 1063 -21.56 9.06 3.41
N GLN A 1064 -21.16 7.86 2.96
CA GLN A 1064 -21.77 6.59 3.32
C GLN A 1064 -20.89 5.74 4.28
N THR A 1065 -19.63 6.14 4.47
CA THR A 1065 -18.69 5.54 5.45
C THR A 1065 -18.71 6.24 6.82
N GLN A 1066 -19.50 7.32 6.98
CA GLN A 1066 -19.72 7.90 8.29
C GLN A 1066 -20.50 6.90 9.15
N GLN A 1067 -19.81 6.30 10.13
CA GLN A 1067 -20.36 5.33 11.08
C GLN A 1067 -21.52 5.88 11.93
N SER A 1068 -21.75 7.19 11.90
CA SER A 1068 -22.95 7.82 12.44
C SER A 1068 -23.84 8.30 11.29
N LEU A 1069 -25.05 7.76 11.19
CA LEU A 1069 -26.17 8.29 10.41
C LEU A 1069 -26.64 9.69 10.91
N ASP A 1070 -25.86 10.36 11.75
CA ASP A 1070 -26.07 11.72 12.28
C ASP A 1070 -25.80 12.76 11.20
N LEU A 1071 -26.63 12.75 10.15
CA LEU A 1071 -26.77 13.88 9.25
C LEU A 1071 -27.50 14.98 10.01
N THR A 1072 -26.74 15.77 10.77
CA THR A 1072 -27.26 17.00 11.34
C THR A 1072 -27.48 17.99 10.21
N PHE A 1073 -28.68 18.53 10.03
CA PHE A 1073 -28.92 19.59 9.03
C PHE A 1073 -28.95 20.93 9.74
N ASP A 1074 -28.06 21.84 9.35
CA ASP A 1074 -28.00 23.19 9.89
C ASP A 1074 -29.03 24.11 9.21
N ASP A 1075 -29.48 25.12 9.97
CA ASP A 1075 -30.46 26.18 9.66
C ASP A 1075 -31.96 25.89 9.90
N SER A 1076 -32.50 26.57 10.92
CA SER A 1076 -33.92 26.77 11.20
C SER A 1076 -34.56 27.94 10.43
N GLY A 1077 -33.80 28.69 9.62
CA GLY A 1077 -34.29 29.85 8.85
C GLY A 1077 -34.39 29.67 7.33
N ALA A 1078 -33.83 28.60 6.76
CA ALA A 1078 -33.74 28.40 5.30
C ALA A 1078 -34.98 27.73 4.67
N PHE A 1079 -35.90 27.22 5.49
CA PHE A 1079 -37.09 26.51 5.03
C PHE A 1079 -38.21 27.45 4.52
N ASP A 1080 -38.14 28.75 4.80
CA ASP A 1080 -39.17 29.72 4.38
C ASP A 1080 -38.81 30.50 3.10
N ILE A 1081 -37.57 30.40 2.58
CA ILE A 1081 -37.03 31.39 1.62
C ILE A 1081 -37.09 30.96 0.14
N ASN A 1082 -37.38 29.70 -0.20
CA ASN A 1082 -37.31 29.23 -1.59
C ASN A 1082 -38.66 28.80 -2.18
N THR A 1083 -39.48 29.79 -2.55
CA THR A 1083 -40.74 29.61 -3.30
C THR A 1083 -40.52 28.98 -4.70
N GLU A 1084 -39.33 29.08 -5.28
CA GLU A 1084 -38.97 28.40 -6.54
C GLU A 1084 -38.75 26.90 -6.37
N ILE A 1085 -38.28 26.46 -5.19
CA ILE A 1085 -38.21 25.02 -4.84
C ILE A 1085 -39.61 24.50 -4.56
N LEU A 1086 -40.54 25.35 -4.12
CA LEU A 1086 -41.96 25.02 -4.10
C LEU A 1086 -42.52 24.70 -5.50
N ALA A 1087 -41.90 25.20 -6.57
CA ALA A 1087 -42.21 24.89 -7.97
C ALA A 1087 -41.31 23.81 -8.60
N PHE A 1088 -40.29 23.29 -7.88
CA PHE A 1088 -39.38 22.23 -8.36
C PHE A 1088 -40.13 20.94 -8.73
N THR A 1089 -41.32 20.76 -8.17
CA THR A 1089 -42.08 19.53 -8.26
C THR A 1089 -43.48 19.78 -8.80
N ASN A 1090 -43.67 19.61 -10.11
CA ASN A 1090 -44.82 18.82 -10.55
C ASN A 1090 -44.54 17.37 -10.10
N LEU A 1091 -44.47 17.15 -8.79
CA LEU A 1091 -44.37 15.81 -8.24
C LEU A 1091 -45.66 15.14 -8.64
N ASP A 1092 -45.55 13.96 -9.22
CA ASP A 1092 -46.72 13.14 -9.44
C ASP A 1092 -47.38 12.90 -8.08
N ASP A 1093 -48.63 13.35 -7.92
CA ASP A 1093 -49.41 13.17 -6.69
C ASP A 1093 -49.61 11.68 -6.38
N SER A 1094 -49.36 10.77 -7.35
CA SER A 1094 -49.31 9.33 -7.16
C SER A 1094 -48.13 8.84 -6.28
N ILE A 1095 -47.08 9.66 -6.08
CA ILE A 1095 -45.93 9.30 -5.24
C ILE A 1095 -46.30 9.49 -3.77
N ALA A 1096 -46.85 8.43 -3.20
CA ALA A 1096 -47.18 8.34 -1.79
C ALA A 1096 -45.92 8.07 -0.94
N ILE A 1097 -45.65 8.97 -0.01
CA ILE A 1097 -44.59 8.85 1.01
C ILE A 1097 -45.13 8.92 2.44
N ASP A 1098 -46.45 9.11 2.60
CA ASP A 1098 -47.10 9.20 3.91
C ASP A 1098 -47.13 7.82 4.58
N PRO A 1099 -46.51 7.65 5.77
CA PRO A 1099 -46.48 6.38 6.47
C PRO A 1099 -47.73 6.13 7.33
N SER A 1100 -48.79 6.94 7.21
CA SER A 1100 -50.06 6.81 7.95
C SER A 1100 -50.70 5.41 7.87
N HIS A 1101 -50.45 4.66 6.78
CA HIS A 1101 -50.86 3.27 6.62
C HIS A 1101 -49.91 2.25 7.27
N ALA A 1102 -48.64 2.59 7.49
CA ALA A 1102 -47.58 1.70 7.97
C ALA A 1102 -47.41 1.72 9.50
N TYR A 1103 -47.81 2.80 10.17
CA TYR A 1103 -47.71 2.94 11.63
C TYR A 1103 -49.09 3.19 12.28
N PRO A 1104 -49.89 2.15 12.56
CA PRO A 1104 -51.23 2.29 13.15
C PRO A 1104 -51.25 2.95 14.54
N GLN A 1105 -50.11 2.98 15.24
CA GLN A 1105 -49.99 3.48 16.61
C GLN A 1105 -49.69 4.99 16.72
N TYR A 1106 -49.59 5.72 15.61
CA TYR A 1106 -49.28 7.16 15.63
C TYR A 1106 -50.44 8.05 15.15
N GLY A 1107 -51.63 7.48 15.03
CA GLY A 1107 -52.86 8.25 14.83
C GLY A 1107 -53.26 9.00 16.11
N VAL A 1108 -53.26 10.33 16.01
CA VAL A 1108 -53.91 11.31 16.90
C VAL A 1108 -53.26 11.55 18.26
N GLN A 1109 -52.52 12.68 18.35
CA GLN A 1109 -52.81 13.77 19.29
C GLN A 1109 -52.30 15.11 18.76
#